data_AF-A0A7L0YW59-F1
#
_entry.id   AF-A0A7L0YW59-F1
#
_cell.length_a   1.000
_cell.length_b   1.000
_cell.length_c   1.000
_cell.angle_alpha   90.00
_cell.angle_beta   90.00
_cell.angle_gamma   90.00
#
_symmetry.space_group_name_H-M   'P 1'
#
loop_
_entity.id
_entity.type
_entity.pdbx_description
1 polymer ?
#
loop_
_entity_poly.entity_id
_entity_poly.type
_entity_poly.pdbx_seq_one_letter_code
_entity_poly.pdbx_strand_id
1 'polypeptide(L)'
;RFISKIEEVLNDWKLIGISSGKPLEKGVFTTGTWEEKSDEISFADFRFSVTHHYLVQEPSDKDGKEELGEDALPLPMQDLLCMNNDFPPRAHCLVRWYGLREFVVIAPAANNDAVVSESKCNLLLSSVSIALGNTGCQVPLFVQIHHKWRRMYVGECQGPGVRTDFEMVHLRKVPSQYTHLSGLLDIFKTKIGCPLTPLPPVSMAIRLTFVLQDWQQYFWPQQPPDIDALVGGEVGGLEFGKLPFGACEDPISELHLATTWPHLAEGIIVDNDVYSDLDPLQAPQWSVRVRKADNPQCLLGDFLTEFFKLCRRKESTDEILGRSAFDEEGKEVADISHALSKLTEPAPVPIPKLSVTNMVHSAKKKIRKHRGVDESPLNNDVLNTILLFLFPDAADKLADVFENRASASAGNNPPPENEDYNLFSHFKSAPSDSLTYKLALCLCMINFYHGGVKGVAHLWQEFVLEMRYRWENNYLIPGLANGSPDLRCCLLHQKLQMLNCCIERKKARDEGKRGSMSDRSPGGASGDGAKGGDHSGDNPDKEKEFGKSWESWSDSEEEFFECLSDTEDLKGNGQENGKKGAKESVNLKPEGRLHPHGKLMLLHPGEPLYVPITQEPAPMTEDLLEEQSEVLAKLGTSAEGAHLRARMQSACLLSDMESFKAANPGCCLEDFVRWYSPRDYIEEEVIDEKGNKVIRGELSARMKIPSNMWVEAWETAKPVPARRQKRLFDDTREAEKVLHYLAVQKPADLARHLLPCIIHAAVLKVKEEEAVEDISSVKKIIKQIISHSSKVLRFPSPEDKKLEEIIAQIMSVEAIIARARSLKAKFGVEKCENEEEKEDLQRFVNSLLEQPEVSVVGAGRGPAGSIIHKLFVNAQRVPAVPPLEEELRRSGSQEERRQGVQSEFPPPTGREVILRTSVPRPAPYSKSLPQRMYSVLTREDFRLAGAFSADTTFF
;
A
#
# COMPACT_ATOMS: atom_id res chain seq x y z
N ARG A 1 21.44 40.99 -33.85
CA ARG A 1 20.20 40.65 -33.10
C ARG A 1 20.38 39.37 -32.29
N PHE A 2 20.74 38.23 -32.89
CA PHE A 2 21.01 36.99 -32.13
C PHE A 2 22.14 37.14 -31.11
N ILE A 3 23.30 37.67 -31.53
CA ILE A 3 24.46 37.93 -30.67
C ILE A 3 24.06 38.75 -29.44
N SER A 4 23.45 39.93 -29.65
CA SER A 4 22.98 40.79 -28.56
C SER A 4 21.99 40.12 -27.61
N LYS A 5 21.19 39.16 -28.06
CA LYS A 5 20.31 38.37 -27.17
C LYS A 5 21.07 37.37 -26.32
N ILE A 6 22.12 36.73 -26.87
CA ILE A 6 23.03 35.89 -26.09
C ILE A 6 23.74 36.74 -25.04
N GLU A 7 24.25 37.92 -25.43
CA GLU A 7 24.92 38.84 -24.51
C GLU A 7 23.98 39.27 -23.37
N GLU A 8 22.71 39.59 -23.66
CA GLU A 8 21.68 39.92 -22.65
C GLU A 8 21.49 38.77 -21.65
N VAL A 9 21.34 37.53 -22.13
CA VAL A 9 21.20 36.34 -21.25
C VAL A 9 22.43 36.13 -20.38
N LEU A 10 23.64 36.24 -20.95
CA LEU A 10 24.90 36.10 -20.19
C LEU A 10 25.04 37.19 -19.12
N ASN A 11 24.59 38.41 -19.43
CA ASN A 11 24.60 39.54 -18.50
C ASN A 11 23.59 39.34 -17.37
N ASP A 12 22.37 38.92 -17.69
CA ASP A 12 21.29 38.67 -16.72
C ASP A 12 21.66 37.54 -15.74
N TRP A 13 22.37 36.53 -16.22
CA TRP A 13 22.89 35.44 -15.40
C TRP A 13 24.19 35.77 -14.65
N LYS A 14 24.72 36.99 -14.83
CA LYS A 14 25.97 37.46 -14.20
C LYS A 14 27.19 36.59 -14.53
N LEU A 15 27.27 36.05 -15.74
CA LEU A 15 28.38 35.21 -16.22
C LEU A 15 29.53 36.04 -16.83
N ILE A 16 29.54 37.35 -16.61
CA ILE A 16 30.50 38.30 -17.17
C ILE A 16 31.74 38.37 -16.27
N GLY A 17 32.93 38.31 -16.86
CA GLY A 17 34.19 38.59 -16.16
C GLY A 17 34.93 37.35 -15.68
N ILE A 18 35.91 37.56 -14.80
CA ILE A 18 36.84 36.52 -14.34
C ILE A 18 36.19 35.74 -13.19
N SER A 19 35.96 34.44 -13.41
CA SER A 19 35.51 33.51 -12.37
C SER A 19 36.72 32.98 -11.59
N SER A 20 36.73 33.15 -10.26
CA SER A 20 37.67 32.48 -9.35
C SER A 20 36.93 31.39 -8.56
N GLY A 21 37.57 30.25 -8.37
CA GLY A 21 36.93 29.07 -7.77
C GLY A 21 37.93 28.12 -7.16
N LYS A 22 37.52 27.37 -6.14
CA LYS A 22 38.36 26.36 -5.49
C LYS A 22 38.68 25.21 -6.46
N PRO A 23 39.83 24.52 -6.30
CA PRO A 23 40.10 23.27 -7.02
C PRO A 23 38.99 22.22 -6.77
N LEU A 24 38.69 21.38 -7.77
CA LEU A 24 37.69 20.32 -7.61
C LEU A 24 38.18 19.23 -6.65
N GLU A 25 37.39 18.96 -5.61
CA GLU A 25 37.59 17.78 -4.78
C GLU A 25 37.25 16.50 -5.56
N LYS A 26 37.68 15.35 -5.02
CA LYS A 26 37.49 14.05 -5.66
C LYS A 26 36.04 13.58 -5.53
N GLY A 27 35.43 13.22 -6.66
CA GLY A 27 34.07 12.67 -6.72
C GLY A 27 32.94 13.69 -6.71
N VAL A 28 33.23 15.00 -6.67
CA VAL A 28 32.23 16.08 -6.56
C VAL A 28 31.24 16.09 -7.72
N PHE A 29 31.63 15.67 -8.92
CA PHE A 29 30.67 15.57 -10.03
C PHE A 29 29.57 14.52 -9.80
N THR A 30 29.80 13.57 -8.89
CA THR A 30 28.84 12.51 -8.53
C THR A 30 28.05 12.85 -7.26
N THR A 31 28.71 13.46 -6.28
CA THR A 31 28.10 13.76 -4.96
C THR A 31 27.48 15.14 -4.88
N GLY A 32 27.95 16.10 -5.69
CA GLY A 32 27.50 17.48 -5.65
C GLY A 32 26.16 17.72 -6.35
N THR A 33 25.47 18.77 -5.90
CA THR A 33 24.18 19.22 -6.44
C THR A 33 24.39 20.06 -7.71
N TRP A 34 23.75 19.66 -8.80
CA TRP A 34 23.74 20.39 -10.07
C TRP A 34 22.46 21.20 -10.21
N GLU A 35 22.58 22.45 -10.62
CA GLU A 35 21.45 23.32 -10.94
C GLU A 35 21.47 23.70 -12.43
N GLU A 36 20.29 24.01 -12.95
CA GLU A 36 20.13 24.51 -14.31
C GLU A 36 19.23 25.75 -14.36
N LYS A 37 19.59 26.71 -15.20
CA LYS A 37 18.80 27.90 -15.53
C LYS A 37 18.59 27.93 -17.02
N SER A 38 17.35 28.14 -17.47
CA SER A 38 17.02 28.16 -18.91
C SER A 38 16.30 29.42 -19.31
N ASP A 39 16.56 29.90 -20.53
CA ASP A 39 15.84 30.99 -21.19
C ASP A 39 15.64 30.67 -22.69
N GLU A 40 14.64 31.29 -23.33
CA GLU A 40 14.36 31.12 -24.76
C GLU A 40 14.77 32.35 -25.56
N ILE A 41 15.62 32.15 -26.58
CA ILE A 41 16.01 33.20 -27.54
C ILE A 41 15.43 32.91 -28.93
N SER A 42 14.85 33.93 -29.55
CA SER A 42 14.31 33.85 -30.91
C SER A 42 15.25 34.53 -31.92
N PHE A 43 15.53 33.85 -33.02
CA PHE A 43 16.19 34.41 -34.20
C PHE A 43 15.39 34.10 -35.47
N ALA A 44 14.77 35.13 -36.04
CA ALA A 44 13.77 34.98 -37.11
C ALA A 44 12.69 33.97 -36.68
N ASP A 45 12.38 32.97 -37.50
CA ASP A 45 11.38 31.93 -37.20
C ASP A 45 11.93 30.78 -36.33
N PHE A 46 13.22 30.81 -35.98
CA PHE A 46 13.87 29.78 -35.18
C PHE A 46 14.00 30.21 -33.71
N ARG A 47 13.58 29.34 -32.81
CA ARG A 47 13.75 29.47 -31.35
C ARG A 47 14.80 28.51 -30.82
N PHE A 48 15.65 29.02 -29.94
CA PHE A 48 16.66 28.26 -29.22
C PHE A 48 16.39 28.35 -27.72
N SER A 49 16.58 27.24 -27.01
CA SER A 49 16.69 27.23 -25.55
C SER A 49 18.17 27.39 -25.19
N VAL A 50 18.48 28.38 -24.37
CA VAL A 50 19.78 28.54 -23.73
C VAL A 50 19.67 27.99 -22.33
N THR A 51 20.52 27.04 -21.96
CA THR A 51 20.51 26.42 -20.63
C THR A 51 21.91 26.52 -20.01
N HIS A 52 22.01 27.17 -18.86
CA HIS A 52 23.20 27.22 -18.03
C HIS A 52 23.17 26.06 -17.03
N HIS A 53 24.21 25.24 -17.04
CA HIS A 53 24.40 24.13 -16.11
C HIS A 53 25.61 24.42 -15.23
N TYR A 54 25.44 24.35 -13.92
CA TYR A 54 26.54 24.57 -12.98
C TYR A 54 26.42 23.68 -11.74
N LEU A 55 27.58 23.30 -11.23
CA LEU A 55 27.72 22.63 -9.95
C LEU A 55 27.63 23.67 -8.82
N VAL A 56 26.69 23.50 -7.89
CA VAL A 56 26.54 24.40 -6.75
C VAL A 56 27.75 24.24 -5.82
N GLN A 57 28.47 25.33 -5.57
CA GLN A 57 29.59 25.37 -4.62
C GLN A 57 29.24 26.32 -3.48
N GLU A 58 29.66 25.98 -2.25
CA GLU A 58 29.53 26.91 -1.13
C GLU A 58 30.34 28.19 -1.43
N PRO A 59 29.76 29.38 -1.22
CA PRO A 59 30.47 30.63 -1.45
C PRO A 59 31.73 30.65 -0.59
N SER A 60 32.88 30.88 -1.20
CA SER A 60 34.10 31.02 -0.42
C SER A 60 34.04 32.34 0.36
N ASP A 61 34.07 32.28 1.69
CA ASP A 61 34.19 33.43 2.62
C ASP A 61 35.50 34.24 2.49
N LYS A 62 36.24 34.09 1.38
CA LYS A 62 37.39 34.92 1.08
C LYS A 62 36.97 36.02 0.10
N ASP A 63 36.43 37.10 0.66
CA ASP A 63 36.63 38.48 0.16
C ASP A 63 38.12 38.89 0.29
N GLY A 64 39.01 38.01 -0.13
CA GLY A 64 40.42 38.28 -0.33
C GLY A 64 40.61 38.47 -1.82
N LYS A 65 40.81 39.72 -2.25
CA LYS A 65 41.55 40.01 -3.47
C LYS A 65 42.96 39.41 -3.32
N GLU A 66 43.11 38.10 -3.41
CA GLU A 66 44.36 37.51 -3.84
C GLU A 66 44.52 38.00 -5.27
N GLU A 67 45.52 38.85 -5.51
CA GLU A 67 45.93 39.28 -6.83
C GLU A 67 46.16 38.03 -7.68
N LEU A 68 45.13 37.61 -8.43
CA LEU A 68 45.27 36.64 -9.50
C LEU A 68 46.30 37.24 -10.43
N GLY A 69 47.51 36.68 -10.43
CA GLY A 69 48.55 37.11 -11.35
C GLY A 69 47.96 37.18 -12.76
N GLU A 70 48.35 38.19 -13.54
CA GLU A 70 47.85 38.47 -14.90
C GLU A 70 47.92 37.26 -15.86
N ASP A 71 48.57 36.17 -15.43
CA ASP A 71 48.78 34.92 -16.14
C ASP A 71 47.90 33.71 -15.70
N ALA A 72 46.91 33.86 -14.81
CA ALA A 72 46.08 32.73 -14.40
C ALA A 72 45.15 32.20 -15.53
N LEU A 73 45.15 30.89 -15.78
CA LEU A 73 44.26 30.27 -16.76
C LEU A 73 42.79 30.26 -16.27
N PRO A 74 41.80 30.43 -17.16
CA PRO A 74 40.37 30.26 -16.82
C PRO A 74 40.08 28.93 -16.13
N LEU A 75 39.12 28.92 -15.19
CA LEU A 75 38.73 27.71 -14.44
C LEU A 75 38.38 26.51 -15.36
N PRO A 76 37.62 26.67 -16.46
CA PRO A 76 37.32 25.54 -17.35
C PRO A 76 38.58 24.90 -17.93
N MET A 77 39.62 25.67 -18.22
CA MET A 77 40.89 25.17 -18.73
C MET A 77 41.66 24.38 -17.67
N GLN A 78 41.59 24.80 -16.40
CA GLN A 78 42.16 24.05 -15.27
C GLN A 78 41.42 22.71 -15.07
N ASP A 79 40.08 22.74 -15.22
CA ASP A 79 39.22 21.56 -15.08
C ASP A 79 39.52 20.48 -16.13
N LEU A 80 39.90 20.85 -17.36
CA LEU A 80 40.26 19.89 -18.43
C LEU A 80 41.36 18.90 -18.00
N LEU A 81 42.32 19.37 -17.18
CA LEU A 81 43.45 18.58 -16.68
C LEU A 81 43.15 17.86 -15.36
N CYS A 82 42.04 18.19 -14.70
CA CYS A 82 41.65 17.54 -13.45
C CYS A 82 41.40 16.04 -13.68
N MET A 83 42.00 15.19 -12.83
CA MET A 83 41.87 13.72 -12.88
C MET A 83 40.92 13.18 -11.80
N ASN A 84 40.55 14.01 -10.83
CA ASN A 84 39.84 13.61 -9.62
C ASN A 84 38.38 13.18 -9.87
N ASN A 85 37.84 13.50 -11.05
CA ASN A 85 36.43 13.31 -11.38
C ASN A 85 36.24 12.59 -12.73
N ASP A 86 37.16 11.71 -13.08
CA ASP A 86 37.09 10.95 -14.34
C ASP A 86 35.97 9.92 -14.32
N PHE A 87 35.30 9.80 -15.48
CA PHE A 87 34.22 8.83 -15.71
C PHE A 87 33.03 8.90 -14.71
N PRO A 88 32.44 10.08 -14.44
CA PRO A 88 31.35 10.21 -13.46
C PRO A 88 30.11 9.39 -13.90
N PRO A 89 29.54 8.51 -13.05
CA PRO A 89 28.47 7.57 -13.42
C PRO A 89 27.14 8.24 -13.79
N ARG A 90 26.81 9.34 -13.11
CA ARG A 90 25.58 10.12 -13.30
C ARG A 90 25.94 11.60 -13.45
N ALA A 91 26.26 12.01 -14.68
CA ALA A 91 26.51 13.41 -15.01
C ALA A 91 26.03 13.72 -16.43
N HIS A 92 25.87 15.01 -16.73
CA HIS A 92 25.63 15.47 -18.09
C HIS A 92 26.78 15.02 -19.02
N CYS A 93 26.48 14.74 -20.29
CA CYS A 93 27.47 14.16 -21.20
C CYS A 93 28.71 15.06 -21.39
N LEU A 94 28.51 16.39 -21.42
CA LEU A 94 29.62 17.36 -21.51
C LEU A 94 30.52 17.34 -20.27
N VAL A 95 29.97 17.08 -19.08
CA VAL A 95 30.76 16.88 -17.85
C VAL A 95 31.60 15.61 -17.98
N ARG A 96 31.01 14.51 -18.47
CA ARG A 96 31.74 13.25 -18.68
C ARG A 96 32.85 13.39 -19.72
N TRP A 97 32.61 14.11 -20.81
CA TRP A 97 33.55 14.22 -21.93
C TRP A 97 34.67 15.23 -21.65
N TYR A 98 34.33 16.41 -21.16
CA TYR A 98 35.28 17.51 -20.98
C TYR A 98 35.73 17.74 -19.54
N GLY A 99 34.99 17.23 -18.54
CA GLY A 99 35.34 17.40 -17.12
C GLY A 99 35.00 18.79 -16.56
N LEU A 100 34.00 19.46 -17.14
CA LEU A 100 33.64 20.86 -16.80
C LEU A 100 32.69 20.93 -15.60
N ARG A 101 32.90 21.89 -14.69
CA ARG A 101 31.98 22.17 -13.57
C ARG A 101 30.82 23.11 -13.91
N GLU A 102 30.95 23.88 -14.98
CA GLU A 102 30.01 24.93 -15.40
C GLU A 102 30.10 25.11 -16.92
N PHE A 103 28.95 25.21 -17.59
CA PHE A 103 28.85 25.43 -19.04
C PHE A 103 27.45 25.88 -19.45
N VAL A 104 27.33 26.48 -20.64
CA VAL A 104 26.05 26.88 -21.24
C VAL A 104 25.82 26.09 -22.52
N VAL A 105 24.59 25.60 -22.73
CA VAL A 105 24.16 24.89 -23.94
C VAL A 105 23.07 25.68 -24.66
N ILE A 106 23.30 25.98 -25.93
CA ILE A 106 22.33 26.54 -26.85
C ILE A 106 21.80 25.40 -27.72
N ALA A 107 20.54 25.03 -27.53
CA ALA A 107 19.88 23.95 -28.25
C ALA A 107 18.64 24.46 -29.00
N PRO A 108 18.27 23.86 -30.15
CA PRO A 108 16.98 24.15 -30.78
C PRO A 108 15.82 23.84 -29.82
N ALA A 109 14.82 24.72 -29.73
CA ALA A 109 13.62 24.49 -28.92
C ALA A 109 12.89 23.19 -29.36
N ALA A 110 12.06 22.61 -28.49
CA ALA A 110 11.45 21.28 -28.69
C ALA A 110 10.72 21.09 -30.04
N ASN A 111 10.18 22.18 -30.62
CA ASN A 111 9.35 22.14 -31.83
C ASN A 111 10.10 22.56 -33.12
N ASN A 112 11.42 22.79 -33.05
CA ASN A 112 12.20 23.28 -34.19
C ASN A 112 13.09 22.22 -34.82
N ASP A 113 13.39 22.42 -36.10
CA ASP A 113 14.30 21.56 -36.85
C ASP A 113 15.72 21.57 -36.29
N ALA A 114 16.37 20.40 -36.38
CA ALA A 114 17.76 20.22 -35.99
C ALA A 114 18.72 21.08 -36.84
N VAL A 115 19.80 21.56 -36.23
CA VAL A 115 20.86 22.30 -36.94
C VAL A 115 21.78 21.30 -37.65
N VAL A 116 21.47 20.96 -38.90
CA VAL A 116 22.23 19.95 -39.68
C VAL A 116 23.19 20.58 -40.71
N SER A 117 22.89 21.79 -41.18
CA SER A 117 23.73 22.46 -42.19
C SER A 117 25.01 23.00 -41.58
N GLU A 118 26.16 22.65 -42.17
CA GLU A 118 27.48 23.14 -41.78
C GLU A 118 27.55 24.68 -41.77
N SER A 119 26.95 25.34 -42.77
CA SER A 119 26.88 26.80 -42.82
C SER A 119 26.16 27.41 -41.61
N LYS A 120 25.07 26.77 -41.14
CA LYS A 120 24.32 27.21 -39.95
C LYS A 120 25.11 26.94 -38.68
N CYS A 121 25.79 25.79 -38.59
CA CYS A 121 26.68 25.48 -37.47
C CYS A 121 27.79 26.53 -37.33
N ASN A 122 28.47 26.86 -38.42
CA ASN A 122 29.54 27.86 -38.44
C ASN A 122 29.01 29.26 -38.09
N LEU A 123 27.84 29.64 -38.59
CA LEU A 123 27.22 30.92 -38.25
C LEU A 123 26.88 31.05 -36.76
N LEU A 124 26.32 29.98 -36.16
CA LEU A 124 26.00 29.94 -34.73
C LEU A 124 27.28 30.00 -33.89
N LEU A 125 28.31 29.23 -34.26
CA LEU A 125 29.59 29.23 -33.57
C LEU A 125 30.29 30.60 -33.67
N SER A 126 30.29 31.25 -34.84
CA SER A 126 30.79 32.61 -34.99
C SER A 126 30.01 33.61 -34.13
N SER A 127 28.69 33.44 -34.02
CA SER A 127 27.85 34.30 -33.17
C SER A 127 28.19 34.12 -31.69
N VAL A 128 28.44 32.89 -31.25
CA VAL A 128 28.90 32.56 -29.89
C VAL A 128 30.28 33.16 -29.63
N SER A 129 31.24 33.00 -30.56
CA SER A 129 32.60 33.53 -30.45
C SER A 129 32.61 35.06 -30.28
N ILE A 130 31.75 35.77 -31.03
CA ILE A 130 31.60 37.23 -30.90
C ILE A 130 30.97 37.61 -29.55
N ALA A 131 29.93 36.90 -29.12
CA ALA A 131 29.27 37.18 -27.83
C ALA A 131 30.21 36.95 -26.64
N LEU A 132 31.01 35.88 -26.66
CA LEU A 132 32.05 35.60 -25.66
C LEU A 132 33.09 36.72 -25.62
N GLY A 133 33.57 37.17 -26.79
CA GLY A 133 34.57 38.24 -26.89
C GLY A 133 34.05 39.61 -26.42
N ASN A 134 32.79 39.92 -26.70
CA ASN A 134 32.16 41.18 -26.28
C ASN A 134 31.85 41.23 -24.78
N THR A 135 31.46 40.10 -24.19
CA THR A 135 31.10 40.02 -22.76
C THR A 135 32.29 39.72 -21.86
N GLY A 136 33.36 39.13 -22.38
CA GLY A 136 34.44 38.60 -21.55
C GLY A 136 34.00 37.44 -20.66
N CYS A 137 32.94 36.73 -21.05
CA CYS A 137 32.46 35.53 -20.37
C CYS A 137 33.48 34.39 -20.51
N GLN A 138 33.92 33.82 -19.38
CA GLN A 138 34.86 32.70 -19.34
C GLN A 138 34.18 31.33 -19.26
N VAL A 139 32.85 31.29 -19.24
CA VAL A 139 32.08 30.04 -19.19
C VAL A 139 32.02 29.42 -20.60
N PRO A 140 32.29 28.11 -20.76
CA PRO A 140 32.20 27.45 -22.06
C PRO A 140 30.77 27.49 -22.62
N LEU A 141 30.62 27.97 -23.86
CA LEU A 141 29.34 27.96 -24.58
C LEU A 141 29.35 26.85 -25.64
N PHE A 142 28.36 25.97 -25.58
CA PHE A 142 28.14 24.87 -26.52
C PHE A 142 26.89 25.11 -27.35
N VAL A 143 26.95 24.79 -28.64
CA VAL A 143 25.79 24.74 -29.54
C VAL A 143 25.50 23.27 -29.84
N GLN A 144 24.26 22.84 -29.62
CA GLN A 144 23.81 21.51 -30.01
C GLN A 144 23.56 21.47 -31.51
N ILE A 145 24.31 20.60 -32.20
CA ILE A 145 24.22 20.40 -33.65
C ILE A 145 23.67 18.99 -33.95
N HIS A 146 23.19 18.78 -35.17
CA HIS A 146 22.46 17.59 -35.60
C HIS A 146 21.23 17.27 -34.73
N HIS A 147 20.65 16.08 -34.92
CA HIS A 147 19.49 15.63 -34.15
C HIS A 147 19.85 15.45 -32.66
N LYS A 148 18.92 15.84 -31.76
CA LYS A 148 19.11 15.79 -30.29
C LYS A 148 19.56 14.41 -29.77
N TRP A 149 19.04 13.33 -30.34
CA TRP A 149 19.41 11.96 -29.95
C TRP A 149 20.88 11.64 -30.20
N ARG A 150 21.52 12.31 -31.18
CA ARG A 150 22.96 12.13 -31.45
C ARG A 150 23.85 12.80 -30.42
N ARG A 151 23.34 13.76 -29.64
CA ARG A 151 24.12 14.48 -28.61
C ARG A 151 25.45 15.03 -29.15
N MET A 152 25.39 15.73 -30.28
CA MET A 152 26.56 16.39 -30.88
C MET A 152 26.58 17.86 -30.47
N TYR A 153 27.74 18.34 -30.04
CA TYR A 153 27.92 19.74 -29.67
C TYR A 153 29.22 20.28 -30.26
N VAL A 154 29.26 21.57 -30.50
CA VAL A 154 30.47 22.31 -30.82
C VAL A 154 30.47 23.55 -29.94
N GLY A 155 31.61 23.93 -29.39
CA GLY A 155 31.64 25.02 -28.44
C GLY A 155 32.96 25.76 -28.42
N GLU A 156 32.97 26.86 -27.68
CA GLU A 156 34.13 27.71 -27.50
C GLU A 156 34.17 28.24 -26.06
N CYS A 157 35.38 28.43 -25.54
CA CYS A 157 35.64 29.15 -24.30
C CYS A 157 36.76 30.16 -24.56
N GLN A 158 36.58 31.40 -24.12
CA GLN A 158 37.57 32.46 -24.24
C GLN A 158 38.05 32.90 -22.86
N GLY A 159 39.32 33.26 -22.76
CA GLY A 159 39.92 33.88 -21.59
C GLY A 159 40.91 34.96 -22.01
N PRO A 160 41.56 35.65 -21.05
CA PRO A 160 42.54 36.69 -21.35
C PRO A 160 43.68 36.11 -22.20
N GLY A 161 43.66 36.42 -23.50
CA GLY A 161 44.69 35.97 -24.42
C GLY A 161 44.67 34.49 -24.79
N VAL A 162 43.63 33.74 -24.42
CA VAL A 162 43.57 32.29 -24.65
C VAL A 162 42.19 31.88 -25.16
N ARG A 163 42.14 30.85 -25.99
CA ARG A 163 40.90 30.29 -26.54
C ARG A 163 40.94 28.76 -26.49
N THR A 164 39.82 28.12 -26.14
CA THR A 164 39.64 26.66 -26.26
C THR A 164 38.50 26.37 -27.21
N ASP A 165 38.77 25.56 -28.22
CA ASP A 165 37.77 25.04 -29.16
C ASP A 165 37.33 23.64 -28.72
N PHE A 166 36.02 23.42 -28.63
CA PHE A 166 35.42 22.12 -28.30
C PHE A 166 34.85 21.48 -29.57
N GLU A 167 35.50 20.41 -30.01
CA GLU A 167 35.14 19.67 -31.22
C GLU A 167 34.60 18.27 -30.86
N MET A 168 33.66 17.77 -31.67
CA MET A 168 33.16 16.41 -31.55
C MET A 168 33.06 15.70 -32.89
N VAL A 169 33.35 14.39 -32.87
CA VAL A 169 33.15 13.46 -33.97
C VAL A 169 32.33 12.29 -33.46
N HIS A 170 31.33 11.88 -34.24
CA HIS A 170 30.49 10.72 -33.94
C HIS A 170 30.33 9.86 -35.20
N LEU A 171 30.75 8.60 -35.11
CA LEU A 171 30.66 7.61 -36.17
C LEU A 171 29.91 6.38 -35.66
N ARG A 172 29.12 5.75 -36.53
CA ARG A 172 28.39 4.50 -36.21
C ARG A 172 29.31 3.28 -36.13
N LYS A 173 30.45 3.31 -36.83
CA LYS A 173 31.44 2.23 -36.83
C LYS A 173 32.81 2.80 -36.54
N VAL A 174 33.55 2.13 -35.65
CA VAL A 174 34.93 2.47 -35.31
C VAL A 174 35.84 2.06 -36.47
N PRO A 175 36.66 2.96 -37.03
CA PRO A 175 37.75 2.57 -37.93
C PRO A 175 38.79 1.71 -37.19
N SER A 176 39.30 0.64 -37.81
CA SER A 176 40.24 -0.30 -37.15
C SER A 176 41.49 0.37 -36.58
N GLN A 177 41.96 1.45 -37.19
CA GLN A 177 43.10 2.22 -36.70
C GLN A 177 42.84 2.92 -35.35
N TYR A 178 41.59 3.13 -34.93
CA TYR A 178 41.24 3.84 -33.70
C TYR A 178 40.67 2.94 -32.60
N THR A 179 40.70 1.62 -32.76
CA THR A 179 40.25 0.67 -31.73
C THR A 179 41.22 0.57 -30.55
N HIS A 180 42.49 0.93 -30.77
CA HIS A 180 43.59 0.83 -29.81
C HIS A 180 44.10 2.20 -29.35
N LEU A 181 44.79 2.21 -28.21
CA LEU A 181 45.35 3.40 -27.60
C LEU A 181 46.37 4.09 -28.52
N SER A 182 47.20 3.31 -29.23
CA SER A 182 48.20 3.82 -30.16
C SER A 182 47.59 4.76 -31.21
N GLY A 183 46.54 4.33 -31.91
CA GLY A 183 45.90 5.16 -32.91
C GLY A 183 45.13 6.35 -32.33
N LEU A 184 44.61 6.25 -31.10
CA LEU A 184 44.03 7.39 -30.39
C LEU A 184 45.10 8.43 -29.99
N LEU A 185 46.29 7.99 -29.60
CA LEU A 185 47.42 8.87 -29.33
C LEU A 185 47.88 9.58 -30.61
N ASP A 186 47.95 8.86 -31.74
CA ASP A 186 48.36 9.42 -33.03
C ASP A 186 47.42 10.53 -33.50
N ILE A 187 46.10 10.31 -33.45
CA ILE A 187 45.13 11.36 -33.84
C ILE A 187 45.17 12.55 -32.88
N PHE A 188 45.34 12.32 -31.58
CA PHE A 188 45.44 13.38 -30.58
C PHE A 188 46.66 14.27 -30.81
N LYS A 189 47.84 13.66 -31.02
CA LYS A 189 49.08 14.38 -31.32
C LYS A 189 49.03 15.11 -32.66
N THR A 190 48.45 14.47 -33.69
CA THR A 190 48.25 15.09 -35.00
C THR A 190 47.35 16.32 -34.91
N LYS A 191 46.27 16.25 -34.10
CA LYS A 191 45.33 17.36 -33.89
C LYS A 191 45.91 18.53 -33.09
N ILE A 192 46.81 18.28 -32.15
CA ILE A 192 47.53 19.34 -31.44
C ILE A 192 48.28 20.24 -32.45
N GLY A 193 48.91 19.63 -33.46
CA GLY A 193 49.45 20.34 -34.62
C GLY A 193 50.60 21.32 -34.32
N CYS A 194 51.26 21.18 -33.17
CA CYS A 194 52.38 22.03 -32.78
C CYS A 194 53.71 21.45 -33.29
N PRO A 195 54.62 22.25 -33.89
CA PRO A 195 55.90 21.78 -34.43
C PRO A 195 56.98 21.47 -33.36
N LEU A 196 56.57 21.05 -32.16
CA LEU A 196 57.45 20.67 -31.08
C LEU A 196 57.85 19.20 -31.21
N THR A 197 59.15 18.92 -31.24
CA THR A 197 59.68 17.56 -31.31
C THR A 197 60.77 17.36 -30.25
N PRO A 198 60.59 16.46 -29.27
CA PRO A 198 59.40 15.66 -28.99
C PRO A 198 58.27 16.47 -28.31
N LEU A 199 57.02 16.05 -28.50
CA LEU A 199 55.88 16.56 -27.74
C LEU A 199 55.98 16.12 -26.25
N PRO A 200 55.47 16.93 -25.30
CA PRO A 200 55.33 16.52 -23.91
C PRO A 200 54.53 15.22 -23.76
N PRO A 201 54.85 14.37 -22.77
CA PRO A 201 54.19 13.08 -22.59
C PRO A 201 52.69 13.26 -22.32
N VAL A 202 51.90 12.36 -22.89
CA VAL A 202 50.44 12.35 -22.69
C VAL A 202 50.10 11.58 -21.42
N SER A 203 49.26 12.18 -20.57
CA SER A 203 48.63 11.47 -19.45
C SER A 203 47.31 10.87 -19.89
N MET A 204 47.05 9.64 -19.47
CA MET A 204 45.95 8.81 -19.96
C MET A 204 45.16 8.24 -18.79
N ALA A 205 43.83 8.26 -18.93
CA ALA A 205 42.94 7.47 -18.08
C ALA A 205 42.13 6.53 -18.98
N ILE A 206 42.06 5.25 -18.62
CA ILE A 206 41.41 4.21 -19.42
C ILE A 206 40.39 3.50 -18.54
N ARG A 207 39.18 3.30 -19.07
CA ARG A 207 38.12 2.53 -18.42
C ARG A 207 37.56 1.50 -19.40
N LEU A 208 37.62 0.23 -19.01
CA LEU A 208 37.00 -0.87 -19.75
C LEU A 208 35.74 -1.31 -19.01
N THR A 209 34.65 -1.52 -19.75
CA THR A 209 33.37 -1.96 -19.19
C THR A 209 33.01 -3.33 -19.73
N PHE A 210 32.74 -4.26 -18.82
CA PHE A 210 32.31 -5.63 -19.07
C PHE A 210 30.88 -5.80 -18.55
N VAL A 211 30.02 -6.40 -19.35
CA VAL A 211 28.61 -6.64 -19.00
C VAL A 211 28.39 -8.13 -18.81
N LEU A 212 27.85 -8.50 -17.66
CA LEU A 212 27.37 -9.85 -17.35
C LEU A 212 25.85 -9.84 -17.40
N GLN A 213 25.27 -10.64 -18.30
CA GLN A 213 23.82 -10.84 -18.44
C GLN A 213 23.39 -12.22 -17.94
N ASP A 214 24.28 -13.21 -18.02
CA ASP A 214 24.01 -14.61 -17.66
C ASP A 214 24.46 -14.93 -16.24
N TRP A 215 23.50 -15.17 -15.34
CA TRP A 215 23.71 -15.42 -13.91
C TRP A 215 23.77 -16.91 -13.53
N GLN A 216 24.13 -17.79 -14.46
CA GLN A 216 23.83 -19.24 -14.45
C GLN A 216 24.18 -20.06 -13.18
N GLN A 217 25.04 -19.58 -12.28
CA GLN A 217 25.27 -20.23 -10.96
C GLN A 217 24.15 -20.00 -9.96
N TYR A 218 23.31 -19.02 -10.25
CA TYR A 218 22.23 -18.55 -9.42
C TYR A 218 20.91 -18.74 -10.17
N PHE A 219 20.16 -19.76 -9.77
CA PHE A 219 18.74 -19.84 -10.09
C PHE A 219 18.03 -18.94 -9.10
N TRP A 220 17.39 -17.86 -9.58
CA TRP A 220 16.48 -17.07 -8.76
C TRP A 220 15.40 -18.01 -8.24
N PRO A 221 15.45 -18.37 -6.94
CA PRO A 221 14.46 -19.27 -6.41
C PRO A 221 13.22 -18.42 -6.19
N GLN A 222 12.17 -18.62 -6.97
CA GLN A 222 10.90 -18.69 -6.25
C GLN A 222 11.10 -19.82 -5.25
N GLN A 223 11.02 -19.53 -3.95
CA GLN A 223 10.81 -20.62 -3.00
C GLN A 223 9.60 -21.37 -3.56
N PRO A 224 9.76 -22.63 -4.05
CA PRO A 224 8.59 -23.40 -4.39
C PRO A 224 7.73 -23.41 -3.12
N PRO A 225 6.42 -23.15 -3.23
CA PRO A 225 5.54 -23.25 -2.07
C PRO A 225 5.83 -24.59 -1.39
N ASP A 226 6.05 -24.53 -0.08
CA ASP A 226 6.70 -25.57 0.72
C ASP A 226 6.18 -26.96 0.37
N ILE A 227 7.06 -27.78 -0.22
CA ILE A 227 6.72 -29.11 -0.73
C ILE A 227 6.44 -30.06 0.44
N ASP A 228 6.79 -29.72 1.69
CA ASP A 228 6.51 -30.59 2.84
C ASP A 228 5.05 -30.50 3.35
N ALA A 229 4.20 -29.63 2.79
CA ALA A 229 2.75 -29.64 3.00
C ALA A 229 2.00 -30.68 2.12
N LEU A 230 2.69 -31.75 1.69
CA LEU A 230 2.24 -32.73 0.70
C LEU A 230 1.35 -33.86 1.26
N VAL A 231 0.33 -33.53 2.04
CA VAL A 231 -0.77 -34.47 2.30
C VAL A 231 -1.98 -34.01 1.49
N GLY A 232 -1.96 -34.24 0.18
CA GLY A 232 -3.14 -33.91 -0.65
C GLY A 232 -3.03 -33.98 -2.18
N GLY A 233 -1.85 -34.09 -2.78
CA GLY A 233 -1.75 -34.41 -4.22
C GLY A 233 -2.32 -33.38 -5.22
N GLU A 234 -2.40 -32.10 -4.86
CA GLU A 234 -2.67 -31.00 -5.80
C GLU A 234 -1.46 -30.04 -5.86
N VAL A 235 -1.08 -29.63 -7.06
CA VAL A 235 0.01 -28.66 -7.28
C VAL A 235 -0.44 -27.29 -6.76
N GLY A 236 0.21 -26.78 -5.70
CA GLY A 236 -0.05 -25.45 -5.14
C GLY A 236 -0.66 -25.43 -3.74
N GLY A 237 -0.02 -26.09 -2.76
CA GLY A 237 -0.42 -26.04 -1.35
C GLY A 237 -0.45 -24.60 -0.82
N LEU A 238 -1.63 -24.00 -0.81
CA LEU A 238 -1.88 -22.66 -0.32
C LEU A 238 -2.09 -22.71 1.20
N GLU A 239 -1.11 -22.21 1.97
CA GLU A 239 -1.38 -21.84 3.37
C GLU A 239 -2.39 -20.68 3.37
N PHE A 240 -3.68 -20.98 3.53
CA PHE A 240 -4.69 -19.95 3.75
C PHE A 240 -4.30 -19.14 5.00
N GLY A 241 -4.09 -17.83 4.83
CA GLY A 241 -3.71 -16.94 5.94
C GLY A 241 -2.39 -16.18 5.79
N LYS A 242 -1.58 -16.46 4.76
CA LYS A 242 -0.40 -15.64 4.42
C LYS A 242 -0.47 -15.14 2.98
N LEU A 243 -0.09 -13.89 2.76
CA LEU A 243 0.05 -13.33 1.41
C LEU A 243 1.38 -13.79 0.79
N PRO A 244 1.39 -14.15 -0.50
CA PRO A 244 2.61 -14.49 -1.20
C PRO A 244 3.49 -13.25 -1.35
N PHE A 245 4.81 -13.45 -1.40
CA PHE A 245 5.79 -12.38 -1.47
C PHE A 245 6.98 -12.80 -2.34
N GLY A 246 7.51 -11.87 -3.13
CA GLY A 246 8.73 -12.05 -3.92
C GLY A 246 8.53 -11.83 -5.41
N ALA A 247 9.65 -11.67 -6.12
CA ALA A 247 9.63 -11.51 -7.57
C ALA A 247 9.57 -12.88 -8.27
N CYS A 248 8.80 -12.99 -9.35
CA CYS A 248 8.71 -14.20 -10.18
C CYS A 248 9.96 -14.40 -11.05
N GLU A 249 10.63 -13.31 -11.37
CA GLU A 249 11.85 -13.25 -12.16
C GLU A 249 12.96 -12.56 -11.37
N ASP A 250 14.21 -12.78 -11.77
CA ASP A 250 15.35 -12.13 -11.13
C ASP A 250 15.23 -10.60 -11.30
N PRO A 251 15.10 -9.84 -10.20
CA PRO A 251 14.88 -8.40 -10.30
C PRO A 251 16.14 -7.62 -10.70
N ILE A 252 17.26 -8.32 -10.92
CA ILE A 252 18.56 -7.78 -11.36
C ILE A 252 18.89 -8.35 -12.74
N SER A 253 18.89 -7.49 -13.77
CA SER A 253 19.09 -7.92 -15.15
C SER A 253 20.57 -8.03 -15.55
N GLU A 254 21.40 -7.05 -15.21
CA GLU A 254 22.81 -7.01 -15.66
C GLU A 254 23.76 -6.51 -14.56
N LEU A 255 24.99 -7.03 -14.58
CA LEU A 255 26.12 -6.49 -13.81
C LEU A 255 27.11 -5.82 -14.76
N HIS A 256 27.42 -4.55 -14.53
CA HIS A 256 28.39 -3.80 -15.29
C HIS A 256 29.65 -3.64 -14.43
N LEU A 257 30.70 -4.35 -14.78
CA LEU A 257 32.02 -4.20 -14.17
C LEU A 257 32.82 -3.18 -14.98
N ALA A 258 33.32 -2.14 -14.32
CA ALA A 258 34.25 -1.19 -14.88
C ALA A 258 35.63 -1.37 -14.25
N THR A 259 36.64 -1.64 -15.08
CA THR A 259 38.05 -1.67 -14.67
C THR A 259 38.73 -0.40 -15.17
N THR A 260 39.36 0.34 -14.25
CA THR A 260 39.85 1.69 -14.51
C THR A 260 41.33 1.81 -14.17
N TRP A 261 42.08 2.40 -15.09
CA TRP A 261 43.45 2.88 -14.92
C TRP A 261 43.41 4.42 -14.92
N PRO A 262 43.41 5.08 -13.74
CA PRO A 262 43.10 6.50 -13.63
C PRO A 262 44.25 7.41 -14.07
N HIS A 263 45.50 6.94 -13.97
CA HIS A 263 46.68 7.73 -14.32
C HIS A 263 47.78 6.85 -14.91
N LEU A 264 47.94 6.95 -16.23
CA LEU A 264 49.00 6.29 -16.97
C LEU A 264 49.77 7.35 -17.75
N ALA A 265 51.09 7.32 -17.66
CA ALA A 265 51.95 8.09 -18.55
C ALA A 265 52.14 7.34 -19.87
N GLU A 266 52.35 8.09 -20.94
CA GLU A 266 52.71 7.53 -22.24
C GLU A 266 53.94 6.61 -22.14
N GLY A 267 53.86 5.43 -22.76
CA GLY A 267 54.95 4.44 -22.79
C GLY A 267 54.96 3.44 -21.63
N ILE A 268 54.11 3.58 -20.61
CA ILE A 268 53.99 2.59 -19.52
C ILE A 268 53.24 1.33 -19.99
N ILE A 269 52.21 1.52 -20.82
CA ILE A 269 51.33 0.46 -21.32
C ILE A 269 51.42 0.41 -22.84
N VAL A 270 51.52 -0.79 -23.38
CA VAL A 270 51.39 -1.07 -24.80
C VAL A 270 49.97 -1.57 -25.07
N ASP A 271 49.27 -0.90 -25.97
CA ASP A 271 47.99 -1.35 -26.49
C ASP A 271 47.88 -1.03 -27.99
N ASN A 272 47.96 -2.08 -28.80
CA ASN A 272 47.86 -2.07 -30.25
C ASN A 272 47.03 -3.27 -30.74
N ASP A 273 46.95 -3.43 -32.06
CA ASP A 273 46.18 -4.47 -32.75
C ASP A 273 46.72 -5.90 -32.55
N VAL A 274 47.98 -6.04 -32.12
CA VAL A 274 48.65 -7.32 -31.90
C VAL A 274 48.72 -7.68 -30.42
N TYR A 275 48.89 -6.70 -29.53
CA TYR A 275 49.19 -6.89 -28.11
C TYR A 275 48.63 -5.77 -27.24
N SER A 276 48.14 -6.13 -26.05
CA SER A 276 47.59 -5.21 -25.06
C SER A 276 47.98 -5.62 -23.64
N ASP A 277 48.58 -4.71 -22.86
CA ASP A 277 48.86 -4.90 -21.42
C ASP A 277 47.61 -4.68 -20.55
N LEU A 278 46.47 -4.32 -21.14
CA LEU A 278 45.23 -3.97 -20.42
C LEU A 278 44.49 -5.22 -19.92
N ASP A 279 45.07 -5.91 -18.94
CA ASP A 279 44.44 -7.03 -18.23
C ASP A 279 43.48 -6.50 -17.13
N PRO A 280 42.18 -6.81 -17.18
CA PRO A 280 41.21 -6.42 -16.16
C PRO A 280 41.62 -6.78 -14.72
N LEU A 281 42.32 -7.89 -14.51
CA LEU A 281 42.75 -8.33 -13.17
C LEU A 281 43.89 -7.48 -12.59
N GLN A 282 44.70 -6.83 -13.42
CA GLN A 282 45.76 -5.92 -12.99
C GLN A 282 45.29 -4.47 -12.87
N ALA A 283 44.02 -4.20 -13.18
CA ALA A 283 43.48 -2.85 -13.07
C ALA A 283 43.47 -2.37 -11.61
N PRO A 284 43.97 -1.14 -11.33
CA PRO A 284 44.10 -0.64 -9.96
C PRO A 284 42.76 -0.34 -9.29
N GLN A 285 41.71 -0.09 -10.08
CA GLN A 285 40.39 0.27 -9.58
C GLN A 285 39.32 -0.53 -10.32
N TRP A 286 38.43 -1.15 -9.54
CA TRP A 286 37.19 -1.73 -10.06
C TRP A 286 36.00 -0.98 -9.48
N SER A 287 34.98 -0.80 -10.30
CA SER A 287 33.68 -0.31 -9.86
C SER A 287 32.57 -1.11 -10.53
N VAL A 288 31.45 -1.23 -9.83
CA VAL A 288 30.34 -2.07 -10.25
C VAL A 288 29.07 -1.24 -10.28
N ARG A 289 28.30 -1.42 -11.35
CA ARG A 289 26.96 -0.90 -11.50
C ARG A 289 26.01 -2.04 -11.77
N VAL A 290 24.83 -1.99 -11.17
CA VAL A 290 23.78 -2.98 -11.35
C VAL A 290 22.66 -2.38 -12.18
N ARG A 291 22.27 -3.05 -13.27
CA ARG A 291 21.03 -2.74 -13.97
C ARG A 291 19.91 -3.56 -13.33
N LYS A 292 18.91 -2.83 -12.83
CA LYS A 292 17.68 -3.40 -12.25
C LYS A 292 16.74 -3.76 -13.39
N ALA A 293 15.98 -4.85 -13.25
CA ALA A 293 14.92 -5.18 -14.20
C ALA A 293 13.84 -4.09 -14.21
N ASP A 294 13.33 -3.78 -15.40
CA ASP A 294 12.28 -2.80 -15.61
C ASP A 294 10.94 -3.43 -15.19
N ASN A 295 10.41 -3.01 -14.03
CA ASN A 295 9.16 -3.48 -13.44
C ASN A 295 9.08 -5.02 -13.24
N PRO A 296 9.87 -5.58 -12.30
CA PRO A 296 9.83 -7.02 -12.03
C PRO A 296 8.41 -7.44 -11.60
N GLN A 297 7.93 -8.57 -12.12
CA GLN A 297 6.66 -9.15 -11.65
C GLN A 297 6.80 -9.58 -10.19
N CYS A 298 5.98 -9.00 -9.32
CA CYS A 298 6.06 -9.18 -7.87
C CYS A 298 4.73 -9.71 -7.34
N LEU A 299 4.78 -10.81 -6.59
CA LEU A 299 3.60 -11.57 -6.18
C LEU A 299 2.66 -10.73 -5.29
N LEU A 300 3.16 -10.09 -4.23
CA LEU A 300 2.29 -9.30 -3.35
C LEU A 300 1.66 -8.14 -4.14
N GLY A 301 2.47 -7.48 -4.98
CA GLY A 301 2.02 -6.44 -5.90
C GLY A 301 0.89 -6.85 -6.83
N ASP A 302 1.03 -8.01 -7.48
CA ASP A 302 0.05 -8.55 -8.42
C ASP A 302 -1.26 -8.92 -7.70
N PHE A 303 -1.18 -9.52 -6.50
CA PHE A 303 -2.36 -9.84 -5.69
C PHE A 303 -3.13 -8.59 -5.28
N LEU A 304 -2.43 -7.56 -4.81
CA LEU A 304 -3.05 -6.28 -4.44
C LEU A 304 -3.70 -5.60 -5.64
N THR A 305 -3.03 -5.62 -6.79
CA THR A 305 -3.52 -5.00 -8.01
C THR A 305 -4.75 -5.73 -8.56
N GLU A 306 -4.75 -7.06 -8.56
CA GLU A 306 -5.91 -7.87 -8.96
C GLU A 306 -7.08 -7.71 -8.01
N PHE A 307 -6.84 -7.67 -6.69
CA PHE A 307 -7.89 -7.41 -5.72
C PHE A 307 -8.48 -6.01 -5.88
N PHE A 308 -7.64 -5.00 -6.13
CA PHE A 308 -8.08 -3.62 -6.35
C PHE A 308 -8.90 -3.47 -7.64
N LYS A 309 -8.60 -4.25 -8.70
CA LYS A 309 -9.46 -4.32 -9.90
C LYS A 309 -10.87 -4.81 -9.57
N LEU A 310 -11.04 -5.66 -8.55
CA LEU A 310 -12.35 -6.13 -8.11
C LEU A 310 -13.21 -4.98 -7.56
N CYS A 311 -12.62 -4.04 -6.82
CA CYS A 311 -13.30 -2.86 -6.30
C CYS A 311 -13.94 -2.02 -7.41
N ARG A 312 -13.43 -2.05 -8.64
CA ARG A 312 -13.93 -1.23 -9.76
C ARG A 312 -15.14 -1.82 -10.49
N ARG A 313 -15.51 -3.06 -10.19
CA ARG A 313 -16.63 -3.74 -10.86
C ARG A 313 -17.99 -3.22 -10.38
N LYS A 314 -19.02 -3.39 -11.21
CA LYS A 314 -20.40 -2.92 -10.95
C LYS A 314 -21.45 -4.03 -10.93
N GLU A 315 -21.08 -5.21 -11.41
CA GLU A 315 -21.94 -6.38 -11.57
C GLU A 315 -22.41 -6.91 -10.21
N SER A 316 -23.65 -7.39 -10.15
CA SER A 316 -24.20 -8.04 -8.95
C SER A 316 -23.75 -9.51 -8.83
N THR A 317 -23.84 -10.09 -7.62
CA THR A 317 -23.49 -11.51 -7.37
C THR A 317 -24.29 -12.46 -8.27
N ASP A 318 -25.57 -12.15 -8.52
CA ASP A 318 -26.46 -12.94 -9.37
C ASP A 318 -26.12 -12.82 -10.87
N GLU A 319 -25.71 -11.63 -11.33
CA GLU A 319 -25.21 -11.40 -12.69
C GLU A 319 -23.91 -12.17 -12.96
N ILE A 320 -22.98 -12.16 -12.00
CA ILE A 320 -21.67 -12.82 -12.12
C ILE A 320 -21.81 -14.35 -12.16
N LEU A 321 -22.74 -14.89 -11.37
CA LEU A 321 -23.03 -16.34 -11.31
C LEU A 321 -23.98 -16.81 -12.43
N GLY A 322 -24.41 -15.92 -13.33
CA GLY A 322 -25.19 -16.28 -14.51
C GLY A 322 -26.65 -16.62 -14.25
N ARG A 323 -27.27 -16.09 -13.18
CA ARG A 323 -28.73 -16.17 -13.03
C ARG A 323 -29.37 -15.21 -14.04
N SER A 324 -29.87 -15.75 -15.16
CA SER A 324 -30.40 -14.95 -16.26
C SER A 324 -31.60 -14.11 -15.84
N ALA A 325 -31.57 -12.82 -16.19
CA ALA A 325 -32.71 -11.89 -16.14
C ALA A 325 -33.85 -12.26 -17.13
N PHE A 326 -33.72 -13.37 -17.86
CA PHE A 326 -34.67 -13.83 -18.90
C PHE A 326 -35.71 -14.84 -18.40
N ASP A 327 -35.69 -15.22 -17.13
CA ASP A 327 -36.69 -16.13 -16.53
C ASP A 327 -37.97 -15.40 -16.04
N GLU A 328 -38.04 -14.07 -16.19
CA GLU A 328 -39.24 -13.27 -15.85
C GLU A 328 -40.30 -13.24 -16.97
N GLU A 329 -39.94 -13.37 -18.25
CA GLU A 329 -40.91 -13.30 -19.36
C GLU A 329 -41.92 -14.48 -19.35
N GLY A 330 -41.52 -15.64 -18.82
CA GLY A 330 -42.43 -16.79 -18.66
C GLY A 330 -43.48 -16.62 -17.56
N LYS A 331 -43.27 -15.67 -16.63
CA LYS A 331 -44.23 -15.36 -15.56
C LYS A 331 -45.24 -14.29 -15.95
N GLU A 332 -44.86 -13.33 -16.79
CA GLU A 332 -45.78 -12.27 -17.23
C GLU A 332 -46.99 -12.83 -18.01
N VAL A 333 -46.80 -13.88 -18.83
CA VAL A 333 -47.90 -14.50 -19.59
C VAL A 333 -48.91 -15.23 -18.68
N ALA A 334 -48.44 -15.79 -17.56
CA ALA A 334 -49.30 -16.44 -16.56
C ALA A 334 -50.07 -15.41 -15.72
N ASP A 335 -49.43 -14.28 -15.38
CA ASP A 335 -50.07 -13.19 -14.63
C ASP A 335 -51.12 -12.42 -15.45
N ILE A 336 -50.95 -12.26 -16.77
CA ILE A 336 -51.97 -11.65 -17.65
C ILE A 336 -53.24 -12.52 -17.72
N SER A 337 -53.08 -13.84 -17.80
CA SER A 337 -54.19 -14.79 -17.84
C SER A 337 -54.97 -14.81 -16.51
N HIS A 338 -54.26 -14.63 -15.39
CA HIS A 338 -54.84 -14.55 -14.05
C HIS A 338 -55.41 -13.15 -13.71
N ALA A 339 -54.99 -12.10 -14.42
CA ALA A 339 -55.54 -10.75 -14.31
C ALA A 339 -56.87 -10.60 -15.07
N LEU A 340 -57.04 -11.29 -16.20
CA LEU A 340 -58.28 -11.27 -16.98
C LEU A 340 -59.43 -12.03 -16.30
N SER A 341 -59.14 -13.11 -15.55
CA SER A 341 -60.17 -13.83 -14.77
C SER A 341 -60.67 -13.03 -13.55
N LYS A 342 -59.84 -12.15 -12.99
CA LYS A 342 -60.20 -11.24 -11.89
C LYS A 342 -61.09 -10.06 -12.31
N LEU A 343 -61.26 -9.80 -13.61
CA LEU A 343 -62.10 -8.72 -14.13
C LEU A 343 -63.59 -9.10 -14.29
N THR A 344 -63.94 -10.37 -14.12
CA THR A 344 -65.29 -10.90 -14.40
C THR A 344 -66.14 -11.25 -13.18
N GLU A 345 -65.65 -11.04 -11.94
CA GLU A 345 -66.41 -11.33 -10.71
C GLU A 345 -66.62 -10.06 -9.84
N PRO A 346 -67.80 -9.87 -9.21
CA PRO A 346 -68.09 -8.68 -8.41
C PRO A 346 -67.33 -8.72 -7.06
N ALA A 347 -66.54 -7.68 -6.81
CA ALA A 347 -65.53 -7.62 -5.76
C ALA A 347 -66.06 -7.35 -4.33
N PRO A 348 -65.54 -8.04 -3.31
CA PRO A 348 -65.21 -7.47 -2.01
C PRO A 348 -63.75 -6.97 -2.02
N VAL A 349 -63.53 -5.81 -1.38
CA VAL A 349 -62.25 -5.09 -1.32
C VAL A 349 -61.14 -5.93 -0.65
N PRO A 350 -59.98 -6.20 -1.29
CA PRO A 350 -58.86 -6.90 -0.65
C PRO A 350 -57.83 -5.91 -0.09
N ILE A 351 -57.53 -6.06 1.21
CA ILE A 351 -56.37 -5.49 1.90
C ILE A 351 -55.17 -6.41 1.63
N PRO A 352 -53.98 -5.92 1.22
CA PRO A 352 -52.85 -6.77 0.88
C PRO A 352 -52.19 -7.32 2.15
N LYS A 353 -52.33 -8.64 2.39
CA LYS A 353 -51.60 -9.38 3.43
C LYS A 353 -50.23 -9.82 2.87
N LEU A 354 -49.15 -9.17 3.30
CA LEU A 354 -47.78 -9.63 3.04
C LEU A 354 -47.46 -10.81 3.97
N SER A 355 -47.64 -12.04 3.49
CA SER A 355 -47.32 -13.25 4.23
C SER A 355 -45.84 -13.63 4.06
N VAL A 356 -45.08 -13.46 5.14
CA VAL A 356 -43.62 -13.68 5.25
C VAL A 356 -43.23 -15.14 4.95
N THR A 357 -44.13 -16.11 5.12
CA THR A 357 -43.88 -17.54 4.89
C THR A 357 -43.78 -17.93 3.41
N ASN A 358 -44.47 -17.23 2.50
CA ASN A 358 -44.43 -17.54 1.07
C ASN A 358 -43.16 -17.06 0.36
N MET A 359 -42.54 -15.98 0.88
CA MET A 359 -41.22 -15.50 0.43
C MET A 359 -40.11 -16.50 0.79
N VAL A 360 -40.19 -17.10 1.99
CA VAL A 360 -39.19 -18.04 2.52
C VAL A 360 -39.23 -19.38 1.79
N HIS A 361 -40.41 -19.90 1.44
CA HIS A 361 -40.52 -21.09 0.59
C HIS A 361 -40.10 -20.85 -0.85
N SER A 362 -40.31 -19.65 -1.39
CA SER A 362 -39.86 -19.30 -2.75
C SER A 362 -38.35 -19.11 -2.86
N ALA A 363 -37.69 -18.53 -1.85
CA ALA A 363 -36.22 -18.42 -1.80
C ALA A 363 -35.55 -19.80 -1.65
N LYS A 364 -36.06 -20.66 -0.74
CA LYS A 364 -35.53 -22.01 -0.50
C LYS A 364 -35.76 -22.96 -1.69
N LYS A 365 -36.83 -22.76 -2.47
CA LYS A 365 -37.15 -23.55 -3.68
C LYS A 365 -36.45 -22.99 -4.94
N LYS A 366 -36.20 -21.67 -5.05
CA LYS A 366 -35.37 -21.07 -6.13
C LYS A 366 -33.89 -21.46 -6.02
N ILE A 367 -33.35 -21.62 -4.80
CA ILE A 367 -31.95 -21.99 -4.58
C ILE A 367 -31.67 -23.48 -4.87
N ARG A 368 -32.66 -24.37 -4.70
CA ARG A 368 -32.46 -25.82 -4.82
C ARG A 368 -32.85 -26.43 -6.18
N LYS A 369 -33.61 -25.72 -7.04
CA LYS A 369 -34.25 -26.33 -8.23
C LYS A 369 -33.54 -26.12 -9.58
N HIS A 370 -32.42 -25.38 -9.62
CA HIS A 370 -31.57 -25.26 -10.83
C HIS A 370 -30.09 -25.57 -10.55
N ARG A 371 -29.81 -26.65 -9.80
CA ARG A 371 -28.52 -27.35 -9.91
C ARG A 371 -28.64 -28.40 -11.03
N GLY A 372 -28.40 -27.97 -12.27
CA GLY A 372 -27.85 -28.87 -13.28
C GLY A 372 -26.38 -29.13 -12.91
N VAL A 373 -25.88 -30.33 -13.22
CA VAL A 373 -24.58 -30.85 -12.81
C VAL A 373 -23.38 -30.17 -13.51
N ASP A 374 -23.59 -29.10 -14.28
CA ASP A 374 -22.53 -28.40 -14.99
C ASP A 374 -22.04 -27.15 -14.23
N GLU A 375 -20.81 -27.29 -13.71
CA GLU A 375 -19.81 -26.28 -13.30
C GLU A 375 -20.17 -25.28 -12.19
N SER A 376 -20.00 -25.69 -10.92
CA SER A 376 -19.74 -24.73 -9.84
C SER A 376 -18.41 -23.99 -10.09
N PRO A 377 -18.33 -22.65 -9.97
CA PRO A 377 -17.10 -21.88 -10.30
C PRO A 377 -15.89 -22.20 -9.44
N LEU A 378 -16.09 -22.82 -8.27
CA LEU A 378 -15.04 -23.32 -7.39
C LEU A 378 -15.13 -24.85 -7.30
N ASN A 379 -13.98 -25.50 -7.20
CA ASN A 379 -13.91 -26.91 -6.83
C ASN A 379 -14.48 -27.09 -5.40
N ASN A 380 -15.31 -28.11 -5.20
CA ASN A 380 -15.96 -28.39 -3.92
C ASN A 380 -14.93 -28.68 -2.81
N ASP A 381 -13.80 -29.31 -3.14
CA ASP A 381 -12.75 -29.64 -2.16
C ASP A 381 -12.05 -28.37 -1.65
N VAL A 382 -11.77 -27.42 -2.55
CA VAL A 382 -11.21 -26.10 -2.21
C VAL A 382 -12.21 -25.30 -1.37
N LEU A 383 -13.49 -25.30 -1.75
CA LEU A 383 -14.54 -24.61 -1.00
C LEU A 383 -14.69 -25.17 0.43
N ASN A 384 -14.70 -26.49 0.59
CA ASN A 384 -14.79 -27.15 1.88
C ASN A 384 -13.58 -26.84 2.77
N THR A 385 -12.37 -26.83 2.20
CA THR A 385 -11.14 -26.48 2.91
C THR A 385 -11.18 -25.03 3.41
N ILE A 386 -11.67 -24.11 2.59
CA ILE A 386 -11.81 -22.70 2.96
C ILE A 386 -12.86 -22.51 4.05
N LEU A 387 -14.01 -23.18 3.93
CA LEU A 387 -15.05 -23.11 4.95
C LEU A 387 -14.57 -23.70 6.28
N LEU A 388 -13.81 -24.78 6.28
CA LEU A 388 -13.17 -25.33 7.49
C LEU A 388 -12.13 -24.37 8.08
N PHE A 389 -11.37 -23.67 7.25
CA PHE A 389 -10.41 -22.66 7.72
C PHE A 389 -11.09 -21.43 8.34
N LEU A 390 -12.20 -20.97 7.74
CA LEU A 390 -13.01 -19.86 8.26
C LEU A 390 -13.77 -20.28 9.53
N PHE A 391 -14.23 -21.53 9.58
CA PHE A 391 -15.10 -22.09 10.62
C PHE A 391 -14.55 -23.41 11.17
N PRO A 392 -13.48 -23.35 11.99
CA PRO A 392 -12.89 -24.57 12.56
C PRO A 392 -13.88 -25.33 13.47
N ASP A 393 -14.85 -24.62 14.06
CA ASP A 393 -15.94 -25.17 14.87
C ASP A 393 -16.93 -26.06 14.11
N ALA A 394 -16.90 -26.04 12.77
CA ALA A 394 -17.69 -26.94 11.93
C ALA A 394 -17.06 -28.34 11.82
N ALA A 395 -15.75 -28.48 12.04
CA ALA A 395 -15.03 -29.76 11.99
C ALA A 395 -15.30 -30.62 13.23
N ASP A 396 -15.34 -29.99 14.42
CA ASP A 396 -15.51 -30.67 15.71
C ASP A 396 -16.90 -31.33 15.85
N LYS A 397 -17.92 -30.86 15.12
CA LYS A 397 -19.28 -31.41 15.16
C LYS A 397 -19.46 -32.74 14.43
N LEU A 398 -18.51 -33.16 13.60
CA LEU A 398 -18.49 -34.53 13.06
C LEU A 398 -17.91 -35.55 14.07
N ALA A 399 -17.19 -35.08 15.09
CA ALA A 399 -16.63 -35.91 16.16
C ALA A 399 -17.55 -36.02 17.39
N ASP A 400 -18.51 -35.11 17.57
CA ASP A 400 -19.39 -35.01 18.75
C ASP A 400 -20.45 -36.13 18.93
N VAL A 401 -20.33 -37.26 18.20
CA VAL A 401 -21.09 -38.50 18.49
C VAL A 401 -20.27 -39.48 19.35
N PHE A 402 -18.96 -39.26 19.53
CA PHE A 402 -18.15 -40.06 20.43
C PHE A 402 -17.30 -39.20 21.36
N GLU A 403 -17.61 -39.35 22.65
CA GLU A 403 -16.76 -39.05 23.81
C GLU A 403 -16.83 -37.63 24.41
N ASN A 404 -17.84 -37.47 25.25
CA ASN A 404 -17.68 -36.86 26.57
C ASN A 404 -16.43 -37.41 27.30
N ARG A 405 -15.29 -36.69 27.23
CA ARG A 405 -14.34 -36.39 28.33
C ARG A 405 -12.97 -35.96 27.78
N ALA A 406 -12.75 -34.67 27.67
CA ALA A 406 -11.45 -34.06 27.94
C ALA A 406 -11.61 -32.57 28.21
N SER A 407 -11.89 -32.23 29.47
CA SER A 407 -11.61 -30.90 30.00
C SER A 407 -10.11 -30.65 29.95
N ALA A 408 -9.67 -29.69 29.13
CA ALA A 408 -8.35 -29.09 29.21
C ALA A 408 -8.48 -27.56 29.14
N SER A 409 -8.10 -26.93 30.25
CA SER A 409 -8.00 -25.51 30.48
C SER A 409 -7.08 -24.81 29.48
N ALA A 410 -7.64 -23.96 28.62
CA ALA A 410 -6.87 -22.91 27.95
C ALA A 410 -6.71 -21.74 28.92
N GLY A 411 -5.48 -21.56 29.42
CA GLY A 411 -5.13 -20.45 30.29
C GLY A 411 -5.28 -19.12 29.55
N ASN A 412 -6.06 -18.22 30.14
CA ASN A 412 -6.04 -16.80 29.85
C ASN A 412 -4.67 -16.22 30.24
N ASN A 413 -3.75 -16.16 29.28
CA ASN A 413 -2.67 -15.18 29.32
C ASN A 413 -2.87 -14.24 28.13
N PRO A 414 -3.00 -12.91 28.33
CA PRO A 414 -2.97 -11.99 27.20
C PRO A 414 -1.60 -12.08 26.52
N PRO A 415 -1.54 -12.14 25.17
CA PRO A 415 -0.27 -12.05 24.47
C PRO A 415 0.40 -10.70 24.78
N PRO A 416 1.74 -10.62 24.80
CA PRO A 416 2.45 -9.40 25.13
C PRO A 416 2.06 -8.28 24.14
N GLU A 417 1.82 -7.07 24.68
CA GLU A 417 1.49 -5.86 23.92
C GLU A 417 2.65 -5.45 23.00
N ASN A 418 2.74 -6.06 21.81
CA ASN A 418 3.56 -5.54 20.72
C ASN A 418 2.80 -4.40 20.03
N GLU A 419 3.48 -3.29 19.74
CA GLU A 419 2.94 -2.15 18.96
C GLU A 419 2.30 -2.57 17.62
N ASP A 420 2.69 -3.74 17.11
CA ASP A 420 2.17 -4.39 15.89
C ASP A 420 0.68 -4.75 15.97
N TYR A 421 0.17 -5.07 17.16
CA TYR A 421 -1.24 -5.41 17.36
C TYR A 421 -2.16 -4.20 17.23
N ASN A 422 -1.67 -2.96 17.24
CA ASN A 422 -2.52 -1.77 17.15
C ASN A 422 -2.66 -1.21 15.72
N LEU A 423 -1.97 -1.78 14.73
CA LEU A 423 -2.04 -1.33 13.33
C LEU A 423 -3.46 -1.40 12.74
N PHE A 424 -4.29 -2.35 13.18
CA PHE A 424 -5.67 -2.45 12.71
C PHE A 424 -6.49 -1.19 13.04
N SER A 425 -6.24 -0.56 14.20
CA SER A 425 -6.91 0.67 14.63
C SER A 425 -6.49 1.90 13.79
N HIS A 426 -5.31 1.84 13.18
CA HIS A 426 -4.81 2.91 12.32
C HIS A 426 -5.44 2.85 10.92
N PHE A 427 -5.71 1.64 10.42
CA PHE A 427 -6.21 1.41 9.06
C PHE A 427 -7.72 1.17 8.97
N LYS A 428 -8.46 1.17 10.08
CA LYS A 428 -9.84 0.64 10.13
C LYS A 428 -9.92 -0.78 9.56
N SER A 429 -8.97 -1.64 9.90
CA SER A 429 -9.02 -3.06 9.54
C SER A 429 -9.61 -3.90 10.67
N ALA A 430 -9.71 -5.21 10.47
CA ALA A 430 -9.98 -6.15 11.55
C ALA A 430 -8.66 -6.68 12.19
N PRO A 431 -8.71 -7.21 13.43
CA PRO A 431 -7.58 -7.92 14.06
C PRO A 431 -7.10 -9.12 13.22
N SER A 432 -5.80 -9.44 13.28
CA SER A 432 -5.17 -10.47 12.43
C SER A 432 -5.67 -11.90 12.69
N ASP A 433 -6.18 -12.17 13.89
CA ASP A 433 -6.79 -13.43 14.31
C ASP A 433 -8.29 -13.54 13.98
N SER A 434 -8.89 -12.44 13.53
CA SER A 434 -10.34 -12.35 13.32
C SER A 434 -10.84 -13.07 12.06
N LEU A 435 -12.10 -13.48 12.08
CA LEU A 435 -12.77 -14.06 10.90
C LEU A 435 -12.74 -13.13 9.69
N THR A 436 -12.95 -11.82 9.91
CA THR A 436 -12.97 -10.83 8.83
C THR A 436 -11.61 -10.71 8.13
N TYR A 437 -10.52 -10.78 8.90
CA TYR A 437 -9.17 -10.77 8.35
C TYR A 437 -8.88 -12.05 7.56
N LYS A 438 -9.24 -13.22 8.10
CA LYS A 438 -9.13 -14.52 7.39
C LYS A 438 -9.94 -14.52 6.09
N LEU A 439 -11.17 -14.03 6.12
CA LEU A 439 -12.03 -13.90 4.94
C LEU A 439 -11.40 -13.01 3.86
N ALA A 440 -10.79 -11.89 4.25
CA ALA A 440 -10.09 -10.99 3.33
C ALA A 440 -8.96 -11.71 2.57
N LEU A 441 -8.16 -12.50 3.28
CA LEU A 441 -7.07 -13.28 2.70
C LEU A 441 -7.57 -14.39 1.79
N CYS A 442 -8.57 -15.16 2.22
CA CYS A 442 -9.17 -16.21 1.40
C CYS A 442 -9.75 -15.66 0.09
N LEU A 443 -10.47 -14.53 0.14
CA LEU A 443 -11.03 -13.90 -1.07
C LEU A 443 -9.93 -13.36 -1.99
N CYS A 444 -8.84 -12.83 -1.43
CA CYS A 444 -7.67 -12.42 -2.20
C CYS A 444 -7.04 -13.61 -2.95
N MET A 445 -6.86 -14.74 -2.25
CA MET A 445 -6.28 -15.97 -2.81
C MET A 445 -7.18 -16.61 -3.86
N ILE A 446 -8.49 -16.67 -3.63
CA ILE A 446 -9.47 -17.16 -4.61
C ILE A 446 -9.46 -16.28 -5.86
N ASN A 447 -9.51 -14.95 -5.69
CA ASN A 447 -9.54 -14.06 -6.84
C ASN A 447 -8.33 -14.25 -7.78
N PHE A 448 -7.17 -14.57 -7.22
CA PHE A 448 -5.94 -14.79 -8.00
C PHE A 448 -5.81 -16.22 -8.56
N TYR A 449 -6.05 -17.26 -7.73
CA TYR A 449 -5.79 -18.65 -8.11
C TYR A 449 -7.02 -19.42 -8.61
N HIS A 450 -8.24 -19.09 -8.16
CA HIS A 450 -9.42 -19.93 -8.36
C HIS A 450 -10.66 -19.16 -8.82
N GLY A 451 -11.07 -19.34 -10.08
CA GLY A 451 -12.39 -18.88 -10.58
C GLY A 451 -12.59 -17.36 -10.62
N GLY A 452 -11.58 -16.55 -10.25
CA GLY A 452 -11.60 -15.09 -10.26
C GLY A 452 -12.84 -14.52 -9.54
N VAL A 453 -13.49 -13.55 -10.18
CA VAL A 453 -14.66 -12.87 -9.61
C VAL A 453 -15.85 -13.81 -9.40
N LYS A 454 -15.99 -14.87 -10.22
CA LYS A 454 -17.03 -15.89 -10.03
C LYS A 454 -16.77 -16.73 -8.78
N GLY A 455 -15.50 -17.03 -8.50
CA GLY A 455 -15.08 -17.70 -7.27
C GLY A 455 -15.37 -16.86 -6.02
N VAL A 456 -15.03 -15.57 -6.06
CA VAL A 456 -15.34 -14.60 -5.00
C VAL A 456 -16.84 -14.52 -4.73
N ALA A 457 -17.66 -14.41 -5.78
CA ALA A 457 -19.12 -14.37 -5.69
C ALA A 457 -19.68 -15.67 -5.07
N HIS A 458 -19.15 -16.82 -5.48
CA HIS A 458 -19.58 -18.13 -4.96
C HIS A 458 -19.25 -18.29 -3.48
N LEU A 459 -18.02 -17.98 -3.04
CA LEU A 459 -17.64 -18.05 -1.63
C LEU A 459 -18.49 -17.09 -0.78
N TRP A 460 -18.74 -15.87 -1.27
CA TRP A 460 -19.56 -14.90 -0.55
C TRP A 460 -20.99 -15.41 -0.33
N GLN A 461 -21.59 -16.04 -1.34
CA GLN A 461 -22.94 -16.61 -1.20
C GLN A 461 -22.97 -17.71 -0.12
N GLU A 462 -22.00 -18.62 -0.12
CA GLU A 462 -21.90 -19.68 0.89
C GLU A 462 -21.62 -19.12 2.29
N PHE A 463 -20.77 -18.09 2.40
CA PHE A 463 -20.53 -17.39 3.66
C PHE A 463 -21.82 -16.77 4.24
N VAL A 464 -22.64 -16.13 3.42
CA VAL A 464 -23.93 -15.54 3.84
C VAL A 464 -24.93 -16.63 4.28
N LEU A 465 -24.96 -17.75 3.58
CA LEU A 465 -25.79 -18.90 3.97
C LEU A 465 -25.36 -19.49 5.32
N GLU A 466 -24.05 -19.60 5.55
CA GLU A 466 -23.51 -20.05 6.83
C GLU A 466 -23.81 -19.08 7.98
N MET A 467 -23.74 -17.76 7.75
CA MET A 467 -24.15 -16.75 8.75
C MET A 467 -25.63 -16.90 9.13
N ARG A 468 -26.50 -17.16 8.15
CA ARG A 468 -27.92 -17.44 8.39
C ARG A 468 -28.12 -18.73 9.17
N TYR A 469 -27.42 -19.80 8.80
CA TYR A 469 -27.46 -21.07 9.52
C TYR A 469 -27.05 -20.91 10.99
N ARG A 470 -26.01 -20.13 11.28
CA ARG A 470 -25.56 -19.86 12.64
C ARG A 470 -26.57 -19.06 13.47
N TRP A 471 -27.21 -18.06 12.87
CA TRP A 471 -28.30 -17.31 13.50
C TRP A 471 -29.50 -18.21 13.85
N GLU A 472 -29.93 -19.05 12.91
CA GLU A 472 -31.08 -19.95 13.11
C GLU A 472 -30.82 -20.98 14.23
N ASN A 473 -29.60 -21.52 14.31
CA ASN A 473 -29.20 -22.57 15.25
C ASN A 473 -28.52 -22.07 16.54
N ASN A 474 -28.44 -20.76 16.75
CA ASN A 474 -27.78 -20.15 17.92
C ASN A 474 -26.28 -20.55 18.04
N TYR A 475 -25.52 -20.56 16.95
CA TYR A 475 -24.07 -20.75 16.99
C TYR A 475 -23.36 -19.39 16.95
N LEU A 476 -22.41 -19.17 17.87
CA LEU A 476 -21.59 -17.95 17.84
C LEU A 476 -20.59 -18.03 16.68
N ILE A 477 -20.22 -16.88 16.14
CA ILE A 477 -19.23 -16.75 15.08
C ILE A 477 -17.83 -16.71 15.74
N PRO A 478 -16.89 -17.60 15.37
CA PRO A 478 -15.56 -17.65 15.96
C PRO A 478 -14.70 -16.46 15.51
N GLY A 479 -13.71 -16.10 16.32
CA GLY A 479 -12.75 -15.04 16.00
C GLY A 479 -13.33 -13.61 16.03
N LEU A 480 -14.39 -13.39 16.81
CA LEU A 480 -14.95 -12.07 17.10
C LEU A 480 -14.97 -11.87 18.62
N ALA A 481 -14.66 -10.66 19.09
CA ALA A 481 -14.80 -10.31 20.49
C ALA A 481 -16.28 -10.26 20.92
N ASN A 482 -16.58 -10.73 22.14
CA ASN A 482 -17.91 -10.64 22.73
C ASN A 482 -18.19 -9.21 23.23
N GLY A 483 -19.44 -8.78 23.18
CA GLY A 483 -19.86 -7.42 23.60
C GLY A 483 -20.10 -6.46 22.43
N SER A 484 -20.17 -5.16 22.71
CA SER A 484 -20.55 -4.13 21.73
C SER A 484 -19.56 -4.02 20.55
N PRO A 485 -20.04 -3.68 19.34
CA PRO A 485 -19.18 -3.48 18.17
C PRO A 485 -18.03 -2.49 18.41
N ASP A 486 -16.83 -2.82 17.94
CA ASP A 486 -15.66 -1.95 18.05
C ASP A 486 -15.58 -0.98 16.87
N LEU A 487 -15.81 0.31 17.13
CA LEU A 487 -15.79 1.39 16.14
C LEU A 487 -14.41 1.63 15.49
N ARG A 488 -13.34 1.04 16.04
CA ARG A 488 -11.99 1.10 15.46
C ARG A 488 -11.82 0.13 14.29
N CYS A 489 -12.66 -0.90 14.19
CA CYS A 489 -12.59 -1.93 13.15
C CYS A 489 -13.39 -1.57 11.89
N CYS A 490 -13.20 -2.31 10.79
CA CYS A 490 -13.98 -2.10 9.58
C CYS A 490 -15.48 -2.37 9.78
N LEU A 491 -16.33 -1.73 8.97
CA LEU A 491 -17.79 -1.86 9.08
C LEU A 491 -18.28 -3.31 8.99
N LEU A 492 -17.68 -4.11 8.10
CA LEU A 492 -18.05 -5.53 7.99
C LEU A 492 -17.78 -6.30 9.28
N HIS A 493 -16.65 -6.03 9.95
CA HIS A 493 -16.33 -6.63 11.25
C HIS A 493 -17.35 -6.21 12.32
N GLN A 494 -17.70 -4.92 12.36
CA GLN A 494 -18.72 -4.39 13.28
C GLN A 494 -20.10 -5.04 13.08
N LYS A 495 -20.49 -5.29 11.82
CA LYS A 495 -21.75 -5.98 11.48
C LYS A 495 -21.75 -7.44 11.94
N LEU A 496 -20.63 -8.14 11.79
CA LEU A 496 -20.50 -9.51 12.30
C LEU A 496 -20.49 -9.55 13.83
N GLN A 497 -19.85 -8.58 14.50
CA GLN A 497 -19.95 -8.42 15.96
C GLN A 497 -21.40 -8.18 16.41
N MET A 498 -22.13 -7.31 15.70
CA MET A 498 -23.56 -7.08 15.96
C MET A 498 -24.38 -8.36 15.86
N LEU A 499 -24.10 -9.22 14.88
CA LEU A 499 -24.76 -10.51 14.74
C LEU A 499 -24.46 -11.44 15.93
N ASN A 500 -23.21 -11.48 16.41
CA ASN A 500 -22.87 -12.19 17.65
C ASN A 500 -23.62 -11.63 18.88
N CYS A 501 -23.72 -10.30 19.03
CA CYS A 501 -24.52 -9.69 20.10
C CYS A 501 -25.99 -10.15 20.06
N CYS A 502 -26.56 -10.22 18.84
CA CYS A 502 -27.94 -10.70 18.66
C CYS A 502 -28.07 -12.17 19.08
N ILE A 503 -27.11 -13.03 18.70
CA ILE A 503 -27.12 -14.45 19.04
C ILE A 503 -27.00 -14.65 20.56
N GLU A 504 -26.13 -13.91 21.25
CA GLU A 504 -25.99 -13.96 22.70
C GLU A 504 -27.30 -13.56 23.42
N ARG A 505 -27.95 -12.48 22.97
CA ARG A 505 -29.22 -12.03 23.54
C ARG A 505 -30.37 -13.01 23.26
N LYS A 506 -30.39 -13.61 22.07
CA LYS A 506 -31.32 -14.68 21.71
C LYS A 506 -31.15 -15.91 22.61
N LYS A 507 -29.90 -16.33 22.85
CA LYS A 507 -29.58 -17.44 23.79
C LYS A 507 -30.05 -17.16 25.21
N ALA A 508 -29.67 -16.00 25.76
CA ALA A 508 -30.08 -15.61 27.12
C ALA A 508 -31.61 -15.58 27.27
N ARG A 509 -32.34 -15.15 26.23
CA ARG A 509 -33.80 -15.17 26.20
C ARG A 509 -34.38 -16.59 26.17
N ASP A 510 -33.82 -17.47 25.34
CA ASP A 510 -34.29 -18.85 25.20
C ASP A 510 -34.01 -19.67 26.47
N GLU A 511 -32.88 -19.41 27.15
CA GLU A 511 -32.53 -19.98 28.46
C GLU A 511 -33.47 -19.47 29.56
N GLY A 512 -33.76 -18.16 29.60
CA GLY A 512 -34.71 -17.56 30.54
C GLY A 512 -36.14 -18.09 30.42
N LYS A 513 -36.58 -18.44 29.20
CA LYS A 513 -37.89 -19.08 28.97
C LYS A 513 -37.93 -20.53 29.44
N ARG A 514 -36.83 -21.28 29.31
CA ARG A 514 -36.73 -22.67 29.79
C ARG A 514 -36.74 -22.75 31.32
N GLY A 515 -36.10 -21.79 32.01
CA GLY A 515 -36.12 -21.72 33.48
C GLY A 515 -37.48 -21.39 34.09
N SER A 516 -38.37 -20.69 33.36
CA SER A 516 -39.71 -20.35 33.86
C SER A 516 -40.76 -21.45 33.65
N MET A 517 -40.46 -22.47 32.84
CA MET A 517 -41.42 -23.53 32.46
C MET A 517 -41.27 -24.82 33.30
N SER A 518 -40.19 -24.95 34.08
CA SER A 518 -39.93 -26.15 34.91
C SER A 518 -40.63 -26.15 36.27
N ASP A 519 -41.38 -25.11 36.64
CA ASP A 519 -41.98 -24.94 37.98
C ASP A 519 -43.49 -25.25 38.04
N ARG A 520 -44.02 -26.02 37.07
CA ARG A 520 -45.36 -26.61 37.13
C ARG A 520 -45.27 -28.14 37.17
N SER A 521 -45.08 -28.69 38.36
CA SER A 521 -45.29 -30.12 38.61
C SER A 521 -46.79 -30.46 38.58
N PRO A 522 -47.24 -31.52 37.87
CA PRO A 522 -48.42 -32.26 38.26
C PRO A 522 -48.02 -33.32 39.29
N GLY A 523 -48.64 -33.27 40.47
CA GLY A 523 -48.38 -34.20 41.56
C GLY A 523 -48.92 -35.62 41.31
N GLY A 524 -48.15 -36.58 41.81
CA GLY A 524 -48.64 -37.76 42.52
C GLY A 524 -49.14 -38.96 41.70
N ALA A 525 -48.33 -40.03 41.64
CA ALA A 525 -48.67 -41.35 42.19
C ALA A 525 -47.59 -42.40 41.82
N SER A 526 -46.77 -42.75 42.82
CA SER A 526 -46.36 -44.11 43.23
C SER A 526 -46.36 -45.29 42.24
N GLY A 527 -45.24 -46.03 42.22
CA GLY A 527 -45.26 -47.50 42.06
C GLY A 527 -44.06 -48.15 41.35
N ASP A 528 -43.06 -48.55 42.15
CA ASP A 528 -42.13 -49.70 42.04
C ASP A 528 -41.89 -50.47 40.72
N GLY A 529 -40.62 -50.86 40.52
CA GLY A 529 -40.29 -52.28 40.23
C GLY A 529 -39.43 -52.62 38.99
N ALA A 530 -38.12 -52.66 39.23
CA ALA A 530 -37.00 -53.39 38.58
C ALA A 530 -37.18 -54.49 37.50
N LYS A 531 -36.05 -54.67 36.75
CA LYS A 531 -35.57 -55.76 35.84
C LYS A 531 -36.09 -55.69 34.41
N GLY A 532 -35.29 -55.81 33.34
CA GLY A 532 -34.01 -56.49 33.11
C GLY A 532 -34.23 -57.53 32.01
N GLY A 533 -33.53 -57.45 30.87
CA GLY A 533 -33.66 -58.44 29.80
C GLY A 533 -33.13 -57.97 28.45
N ASP A 534 -31.92 -58.43 28.15
CA ASP A 534 -31.18 -58.33 26.89
C ASP A 534 -31.75 -59.30 25.82
N HIS A 535 -31.72 -58.94 24.54
CA HIS A 535 -31.36 -59.82 23.40
C HIS A 535 -31.61 -59.21 22.00
N SER A 536 -30.71 -59.62 21.11
CA SER A 536 -30.34 -59.19 19.77
C SER A 536 -31.25 -59.66 18.63
N GLY A 537 -31.20 -58.95 17.48
CA GLY A 537 -31.69 -59.44 16.18
C GLY A 537 -31.64 -58.38 15.06
N ASP A 538 -31.05 -58.76 13.93
CA ASP A 538 -30.61 -57.99 12.75
C ASP A 538 -31.65 -57.20 11.93
N ASN A 539 -31.11 -56.21 11.20
CA ASN A 539 -31.55 -55.35 10.05
C ASN A 539 -32.34 -56.04 8.90
N PRO A 540 -32.81 -55.33 7.82
CA PRO A 540 -33.16 -53.90 7.60
C PRO A 540 -34.50 -53.69 6.81
N ASP A 541 -34.77 -52.43 6.45
CA ASP A 541 -35.73 -51.93 5.44
C ASP A 541 -37.25 -51.94 5.70
N LYS A 542 -37.76 -50.76 6.09
CA LYS A 542 -39.00 -50.19 5.53
C LYS A 542 -39.12 -48.71 5.85
N GLU A 543 -39.12 -47.92 4.78
CA GLU A 543 -39.64 -46.55 4.73
C GLU A 543 -41.04 -46.50 5.38
N LYS A 544 -41.21 -45.56 6.32
CA LYS A 544 -42.53 -45.04 6.68
C LYS A 544 -42.41 -43.63 7.23
N GLU A 545 -43.01 -42.71 6.48
CA GLU A 545 -43.46 -41.40 6.92
C GLU A 545 -44.15 -41.49 8.28
N PHE A 546 -43.82 -40.55 9.17
CA PHE A 546 -44.77 -40.08 10.17
C PHE A 546 -44.77 -38.56 10.19
N GLY A 547 -45.80 -38.00 9.59
CA GLY A 547 -46.13 -36.60 9.74
C GLY A 547 -46.70 -36.29 11.13
N LYS A 548 -46.62 -35.00 11.44
CA LYS A 548 -47.47 -34.20 12.33
C LYS A 548 -47.26 -34.37 13.85
N SER A 549 -46.73 -33.31 14.46
CA SER A 549 -47.54 -32.40 15.28
C SER A 549 -46.65 -31.32 15.95
N TRP A 550 -46.50 -30.16 15.32
CA TRP A 550 -46.12 -28.91 16.02
C TRP A 550 -46.93 -27.69 15.53
N GLU A 551 -48.13 -27.92 15.01
CA GLU A 551 -49.13 -26.86 14.88
C GLU A 551 -49.77 -26.62 16.25
N SER A 552 -49.09 -25.89 17.14
CA SER A 552 -49.75 -25.22 18.27
C SER A 552 -48.85 -24.15 18.88
N TRP A 553 -48.50 -23.15 18.08
CA TRP A 553 -48.28 -21.80 18.59
C TRP A 553 -49.14 -20.88 17.72
N SER A 554 -50.40 -20.75 18.15
CA SER A 554 -51.28 -19.69 17.71
C SER A 554 -50.61 -18.37 18.12
N ASP A 555 -49.88 -17.80 17.17
CA ASP A 555 -49.40 -16.44 17.18
C ASP A 555 -50.64 -15.53 17.24
N SER A 556 -50.87 -14.94 18.40
CA SER A 556 -51.89 -13.90 18.54
C SER A 556 -51.28 -12.64 17.93
N GLU A 557 -51.47 -12.50 16.62
CA GLU A 557 -51.31 -11.23 15.91
C GLU A 557 -52.36 -10.23 16.43
N GLU A 558 -52.13 -9.60 17.57
CA GLU A 558 -52.87 -8.41 17.99
C GLU A 558 -51.89 -7.33 18.52
N GLU A 559 -51.95 -6.17 17.84
CA GLU A 559 -51.44 -4.85 18.22
C GLU A 559 -49.98 -4.49 17.91
N PHE A 560 -49.70 -4.48 16.60
CA PHE A 560 -48.78 -3.51 15.99
C PHE A 560 -49.44 -2.12 15.98
N PHE A 561 -49.17 -1.29 16.99
CA PHE A 561 -49.42 0.16 16.95
C PHE A 561 -48.12 0.89 17.34
N GLU A 562 -47.41 1.41 16.33
CA GLU A 562 -46.56 2.59 16.53
C GLU A 562 -47.48 3.80 16.72
N CYS A 563 -47.83 4.12 17.97
CA CYS A 563 -48.44 5.41 18.27
C CYS A 563 -47.38 6.51 18.08
N LEU A 564 -47.46 7.21 16.94
CA LEU A 564 -47.34 8.66 16.94
C LEU A 564 -48.27 9.18 18.06
N SER A 565 -47.73 10.02 18.94
CA SER A 565 -48.44 10.51 20.12
C SER A 565 -49.81 11.08 19.78
N ASP A 566 -50.88 10.44 20.24
CA ASP A 566 -52.23 10.99 20.28
C ASP A 566 -52.22 12.25 21.16
N THR A 567 -52.26 13.41 20.52
CA THR A 567 -52.47 14.71 21.17
C THR A 567 -53.57 15.50 20.45
N GLU A 568 -54.62 14.82 19.97
CA GLU A 568 -55.76 15.51 19.33
C GLU A 568 -57.17 15.03 19.75
N ASP A 569 -57.33 14.15 20.74
CA ASP A 569 -58.67 13.78 21.24
C ASP A 569 -59.01 14.41 22.60
N LEU A 570 -59.01 15.75 22.63
CA LEU A 570 -59.73 16.53 23.64
C LEU A 570 -60.77 17.40 22.93
N LYS A 571 -61.91 16.81 22.55
CA LYS A 571 -63.19 17.52 22.34
C LYS A 571 -64.39 16.58 22.18
N GLY A 572 -65.27 16.62 23.19
CA GLY A 572 -66.72 16.40 23.03
C GLY A 572 -67.23 14.96 23.10
N ASN A 573 -67.85 14.57 24.21
CA ASN A 573 -69.28 14.83 24.43
C ASN A 573 -69.67 14.45 25.86
N GLY A 574 -70.51 15.28 26.48
CA GLY A 574 -71.00 15.07 27.83
C GLY A 574 -72.06 13.98 27.91
N GLN A 575 -71.94 13.13 28.93
CA GLN A 575 -73.11 12.63 29.64
C GLN A 575 -72.73 12.37 31.11
N GLU A 576 -73.27 13.21 31.98
CA GLU A 576 -73.14 13.09 33.42
C GLU A 576 -73.76 11.78 33.91
N ASN A 577 -72.99 11.01 34.66
CA ASN A 577 -73.55 10.25 35.77
C ASN A 577 -72.55 10.27 36.92
N GLY A 578 -72.86 11.11 37.92
CA GLY A 578 -72.04 11.31 39.10
C GLY A 578 -71.94 10.06 39.96
N LYS A 579 -70.72 9.52 40.07
CA LYS A 579 -70.21 8.91 41.30
C LYS A 579 -68.77 9.35 41.47
N LYS A 580 -68.55 10.18 42.50
CA LYS A 580 -67.22 10.48 43.05
C LYS A 580 -66.59 9.17 43.52
N GLY A 581 -65.79 8.55 42.67
CA GLY A 581 -64.89 7.46 43.03
C GLY A 581 -63.65 8.05 43.68
N ALA A 582 -63.40 7.66 44.93
CA ALA A 582 -62.16 7.95 45.65
C ALA A 582 -60.95 7.48 44.82
N LYS A 583 -59.84 8.21 44.90
CA LYS A 583 -58.53 7.75 44.43
C LYS A 583 -58.23 6.41 45.11
N GLU A 584 -58.44 5.31 44.40
CA GLU A 584 -57.91 4.01 44.80
C GLU A 584 -56.38 4.08 44.70
N SER A 585 -55.73 4.06 45.87
CA SER A 585 -54.31 3.78 46.00
C SER A 585 -54.05 2.38 45.45
N VAL A 586 -53.57 2.31 44.20
CA VAL A 586 -53.11 1.06 43.60
C VAL A 586 -51.96 0.54 44.47
N ASN A 587 -52.17 -0.57 45.17
CA ASN A 587 -51.13 -1.32 45.87
C ASN A 587 -50.15 -1.88 44.82
N LEU A 588 -49.21 -1.05 44.35
CA LEU A 588 -48.15 -1.45 43.43
C LEU A 588 -47.18 -2.35 44.20
N LYS A 589 -47.20 -3.66 43.90
CA LYS A 589 -46.18 -4.59 44.42
C LYS A 589 -44.83 -4.23 43.79
N PRO A 590 -43.75 -4.14 44.59
CA PRO A 590 -42.43 -3.87 44.04
C PRO A 590 -41.92 -5.05 43.20
N GLU A 591 -41.48 -4.77 41.97
CA GLU A 591 -40.92 -5.76 41.05
C GLU A 591 -39.60 -5.26 40.45
N GLY A 592 -38.65 -6.16 40.13
CA GLY A 592 -37.42 -5.80 39.42
C GLY A 592 -36.30 -5.19 40.29
N ARG A 593 -36.17 -5.62 41.55
CA ARG A 593 -35.10 -5.18 42.49
C ARG A 593 -33.84 -6.05 42.33
N LEU A 594 -32.65 -5.44 42.23
CA LEU A 594 -31.35 -6.13 42.29
C LEU A 594 -30.90 -6.31 43.75
N HIS A 595 -30.45 -5.22 44.39
CA HIS A 595 -30.00 -5.18 45.77
C HIS A 595 -30.35 -3.81 46.39
N PRO A 596 -30.44 -3.71 47.73
CA PRO A 596 -30.60 -2.41 48.39
C PRO A 596 -29.39 -1.51 48.13
N HIS A 597 -29.64 -0.22 47.91
CA HIS A 597 -28.61 0.80 47.65
C HIS A 597 -27.99 1.29 48.96
N GLY A 598 -27.24 0.43 49.63
CA GLY A 598 -26.48 0.77 50.85
C GLY A 598 -27.35 1.40 51.95
N LYS A 599 -27.01 2.63 52.38
CA LYS A 599 -27.69 3.39 53.46
C LYS A 599 -28.78 4.37 52.97
N LEU A 600 -29.06 4.42 51.67
CA LEU A 600 -30.00 5.40 51.10
C LEU A 600 -31.45 4.94 51.28
N MET A 601 -32.28 5.85 51.81
CA MET A 601 -33.71 5.68 52.00
C MET A 601 -34.47 6.61 51.04
N LEU A 602 -35.64 6.18 50.57
CA LEU A 602 -36.57 6.99 49.79
C LEU A 602 -37.04 8.19 50.62
N LEU A 603 -37.16 9.36 50.00
CA LEU A 603 -37.61 10.59 50.67
C LEU A 603 -39.06 10.45 51.18
N HIS A 604 -39.88 9.68 50.47
CA HIS A 604 -41.24 9.29 50.84
C HIS A 604 -41.41 7.82 50.40
N PRO A 605 -41.66 6.80 51.24
CA PRO A 605 -42.11 6.74 52.64
C PRO A 605 -41.00 6.37 53.66
N GLY A 606 -39.72 6.67 53.38
CA GLY A 606 -38.62 6.28 54.26
C GLY A 606 -38.28 4.80 54.20
N GLU A 607 -38.61 4.12 53.09
CA GLU A 607 -38.21 2.73 52.82
C GLU A 607 -36.79 2.68 52.22
N PRO A 608 -36.05 1.56 52.35
CA PRO A 608 -34.74 1.41 51.71
C PRO A 608 -34.86 1.51 50.18
N LEU A 609 -34.02 2.33 49.56
CA LEU A 609 -33.96 2.47 48.11
C LEU A 609 -33.35 1.19 47.52
N TYR A 610 -34.02 0.59 46.54
CA TYR A 610 -33.52 -0.57 45.81
C TYR A 610 -33.00 -0.16 44.44
N VAL A 611 -31.85 -0.73 44.05
CA VAL A 611 -31.34 -0.58 42.69
C VAL A 611 -32.24 -1.36 41.73
N PRO A 612 -32.86 -0.72 40.72
CA PRO A 612 -33.68 -1.42 39.75
C PRO A 612 -32.83 -2.23 38.76
N ILE A 613 -33.39 -3.31 38.23
CA ILE A 613 -32.88 -3.95 37.00
C ILE A 613 -33.23 -3.02 35.84
N THR A 614 -32.22 -2.45 35.16
CA THR A 614 -32.39 -1.63 33.95
C THR A 614 -32.13 -2.43 32.68
N GLN A 615 -32.58 -1.89 31.55
CA GLN A 615 -32.21 -2.43 30.24
C GLN A 615 -30.82 -1.94 29.85
N GLU A 616 -30.03 -2.80 29.23
CA GLU A 616 -28.76 -2.36 28.63
C GLU A 616 -29.03 -1.48 27.40
N PRO A 617 -28.23 -0.42 27.19
CA PRO A 617 -28.27 0.36 25.96
C PRO A 617 -28.08 -0.52 24.72
N ALA A 618 -28.73 -0.13 23.63
CA ALA A 618 -28.55 -0.80 22.34
C ALA A 618 -27.10 -0.58 21.84
N PRO A 619 -26.34 -1.65 21.54
CA PRO A 619 -25.07 -1.52 20.84
C PRO A 619 -25.35 -0.91 19.46
N MET A 620 -24.42 -0.12 18.96
CA MET A 620 -24.55 0.55 17.66
C MET A 620 -23.29 0.33 16.83
N THR A 621 -23.49 0.13 15.53
CA THR A 621 -22.41 0.14 14.54
C THR A 621 -22.17 1.56 14.03
N GLU A 622 -21.03 1.79 13.38
CA GLU A 622 -20.63 3.10 12.87
C GLU A 622 -21.66 3.72 11.92
N ASP A 623 -22.23 2.94 11.00
CA ASP A 623 -23.25 3.41 10.06
C ASP A 623 -24.56 3.82 10.76
N LEU A 624 -24.93 3.13 11.85
CA LEU A 624 -26.09 3.50 12.67
C LEU A 624 -25.83 4.82 13.42
N LEU A 625 -24.59 5.05 13.89
CA LEU A 625 -24.20 6.31 14.52
C LEU A 625 -24.19 7.47 13.50
N GLU A 626 -23.69 7.22 12.30
CA GLU A 626 -23.70 8.19 11.20
C GLU A 626 -25.13 8.55 10.80
N GLU A 627 -26.01 7.55 10.59
CA GLU A 627 -27.43 7.76 10.31
C GLU A 627 -28.12 8.57 11.41
N GLN A 628 -27.89 8.23 12.68
CA GLN A 628 -28.44 9.00 13.81
C GLN A 628 -27.91 10.43 13.81
N SER A 629 -26.62 10.63 13.55
CA SER A 629 -26.02 11.97 13.49
C SER A 629 -26.61 12.80 12.35
N GLU A 630 -26.87 12.19 11.19
CA GLU A 630 -27.50 12.85 10.05
C GLU A 630 -28.95 13.23 10.34
N VAL A 631 -29.72 12.33 10.96
CA VAL A 631 -31.10 12.60 11.37
C VAL A 631 -31.12 13.76 12.36
N LEU A 632 -30.23 13.74 13.35
CA LEU A 632 -30.09 14.83 14.33
C LEU A 632 -29.60 16.14 13.67
N ALA A 633 -28.78 16.08 12.62
CA ALA A 633 -28.34 17.26 11.88
C ALA A 633 -29.49 17.85 11.03
N LYS A 634 -30.29 17.00 10.37
CA LYS A 634 -31.46 17.38 9.56
C LYS A 634 -32.54 18.07 10.39
N LEU A 635 -32.66 17.73 11.67
CA LEU A 635 -33.60 18.36 12.62
C LEU A 635 -33.24 19.82 12.99
N GLY A 636 -32.03 20.30 12.64
CA GLY A 636 -31.63 21.71 12.83
C GLY A 636 -31.49 22.14 14.29
N THR A 637 -31.34 23.46 14.52
CA THR A 637 -31.15 24.08 15.85
C THR A 637 -32.37 24.88 16.32
N SER A 638 -33.52 24.73 15.66
CA SER A 638 -34.77 25.36 16.11
C SER A 638 -35.17 24.84 17.50
N ALA A 639 -35.97 25.61 18.24
CA ALA A 639 -36.45 25.19 19.56
C ALA A 639 -37.26 23.86 19.49
N GLU A 640 -38.05 23.70 18.43
CA GLU A 640 -38.79 22.46 18.14
C GLU A 640 -37.86 21.30 17.75
N GLY A 641 -36.83 21.56 16.93
CA GLY A 641 -35.82 20.57 16.57
C GLY A 641 -34.98 20.14 17.78
N ALA A 642 -34.60 21.07 18.67
CA ALA A 642 -33.90 20.76 19.91
C ALA A 642 -34.75 19.86 20.84
N HIS A 643 -36.04 20.16 20.97
CA HIS A 643 -36.98 19.36 21.74
C HIS A 643 -37.15 17.94 21.17
N LEU A 644 -37.28 17.81 19.84
CA LEU A 644 -37.42 16.51 19.19
C LEU A 644 -36.14 15.67 19.27
N ARG A 645 -34.95 16.27 19.08
CA ARG A 645 -33.65 15.58 19.24
C ARG A 645 -33.49 15.00 20.64
N ALA A 646 -33.79 15.80 21.65
CA ALA A 646 -33.65 15.35 23.02
C ALA A 646 -34.71 14.30 23.40
N ARG A 647 -35.90 14.31 22.76
CA ARG A 647 -36.92 13.24 22.90
C ARG A 647 -36.48 11.94 22.22
N MET A 648 -35.83 12.02 21.05
CA MET A 648 -35.27 10.84 20.38
C MET A 648 -34.12 10.21 21.18
N GLN A 649 -33.38 11.01 21.95
CA GLN A 649 -32.27 10.57 22.81
C GLN A 649 -32.72 10.13 24.23
N SER A 650 -33.98 10.39 24.63
CA SER A 650 -34.47 10.11 25.99
C SER A 650 -35.00 8.69 26.20
N ALA A 651 -34.92 7.79 25.23
CA ALA A 651 -35.50 6.45 25.31
C ALA A 651 -34.87 5.60 26.45
N CYS A 652 -33.55 5.66 26.62
CA CYS A 652 -32.86 4.99 27.73
C CYS A 652 -33.27 5.60 29.08
N LEU A 653 -33.29 6.93 29.16
CA LEU A 653 -33.70 7.66 30.37
C LEU A 653 -35.13 7.29 30.80
N LEU A 654 -36.07 7.22 29.85
CA LEU A 654 -37.44 6.84 30.11
C LEU A 654 -37.54 5.38 30.61
N SER A 655 -36.85 4.44 29.96
CA SER A 655 -36.79 3.04 30.41
C SER A 655 -36.20 2.89 31.82
N ASP A 656 -35.16 3.66 32.14
CA ASP A 656 -34.53 3.67 33.46
C ASP A 656 -35.48 4.23 34.54
N MET A 657 -36.22 5.30 34.22
CA MET A 657 -37.24 5.88 35.10
C MET A 657 -38.41 4.91 35.35
N GLU A 658 -38.87 4.19 34.31
CA GLU A 658 -39.91 3.17 34.44
C GLU A 658 -39.46 2.01 35.35
N SER A 659 -38.23 1.54 35.18
CA SER A 659 -37.63 0.47 35.98
C SER A 659 -37.46 0.90 37.44
N PHE A 660 -37.02 2.15 37.67
CA PHE A 660 -36.85 2.71 39.00
C PHE A 660 -38.18 2.83 39.76
N LYS A 661 -39.24 3.33 39.08
CA LYS A 661 -40.59 3.40 39.66
C LYS A 661 -41.18 2.03 39.99
N ALA A 662 -40.87 1.00 39.20
CA ALA A 662 -41.32 -0.37 39.45
C ALA A 662 -40.60 -1.02 40.67
N ALA A 663 -39.30 -0.75 40.81
CA ALA A 663 -38.51 -1.27 41.94
C ALA A 663 -38.82 -0.53 43.25
N ASN A 664 -39.13 0.77 43.18
CA ASN A 664 -39.37 1.66 44.31
C ASN A 664 -40.76 2.33 44.22
N PRO A 665 -41.84 1.63 44.64
CA PRO A 665 -43.17 2.25 44.70
C PRO A 665 -43.18 3.47 45.63
N GLY A 666 -43.76 4.58 45.16
CA GLY A 666 -43.85 5.83 45.93
C GLY A 666 -42.64 6.77 45.82
N CYS A 667 -41.63 6.44 45.00
CA CYS A 667 -40.47 7.29 44.78
C CYS A 667 -40.81 8.63 44.09
N CYS A 668 -39.98 9.64 44.36
CA CYS A 668 -40.02 10.95 43.70
C CYS A 668 -38.84 11.13 42.72
N LEU A 669 -38.88 12.17 41.88
CA LEU A 669 -37.83 12.44 40.89
C LEU A 669 -36.48 12.67 41.58
N GLU A 670 -36.49 13.28 42.75
CA GLU A 670 -35.32 13.52 43.59
C GLU A 670 -34.65 12.21 44.01
N ASP A 671 -35.43 11.18 44.34
CA ASP A 671 -34.91 9.84 44.65
C ASP A 671 -34.25 9.20 43.42
N PHE A 672 -34.81 9.41 42.23
CA PHE A 672 -34.21 8.94 40.98
C PHE A 672 -32.91 9.68 40.65
N VAL A 673 -32.87 11.00 40.80
CA VAL A 673 -31.66 11.81 40.54
C VAL A 673 -30.54 11.45 41.50
N ARG A 674 -30.85 11.21 42.79
CA ARG A 674 -29.86 10.73 43.78
C ARG A 674 -29.20 9.42 43.39
N TRP A 675 -29.89 8.56 42.65
CA TRP A 675 -29.37 7.29 42.16
C TRP A 675 -28.70 7.41 40.78
N TYR A 676 -29.36 8.06 39.82
CA TYR A 676 -28.99 8.08 38.41
C TYR A 676 -27.97 9.19 38.05
N SER A 677 -28.07 10.36 38.69
CA SER A 677 -27.11 11.46 38.54
C SER A 677 -26.83 12.14 39.89
N PRO A 678 -26.01 11.51 40.77
CA PRO A 678 -25.72 12.05 42.10
C PRO A 678 -25.09 13.45 42.10
N ARG A 679 -24.48 13.86 40.97
CA ARG A 679 -23.90 15.20 40.78
C ARG A 679 -24.95 16.30 40.64
N ASP A 680 -26.19 15.94 40.29
CA ASP A 680 -27.30 16.88 40.08
C ASP A 680 -28.20 17.04 41.32
N TYR A 681 -27.82 16.42 42.44
CA TYR A 681 -28.47 16.57 43.74
C TYR A 681 -27.52 17.30 44.70
N ILE A 682 -27.91 18.51 45.15
CA ILE A 682 -27.11 19.36 46.02
C ILE A 682 -27.62 19.21 47.45
N GLU A 683 -26.77 18.76 48.36
CA GLU A 683 -27.07 18.66 49.78
C GLU A 683 -26.54 19.89 50.53
N GLU A 684 -27.43 20.73 51.05
CA GLU A 684 -27.06 21.88 51.89
C GLU A 684 -27.37 21.59 53.36
N GLU A 685 -26.41 21.80 54.26
CA GLU A 685 -26.64 21.75 55.71
C GLU A 685 -27.35 23.02 56.17
N VAL A 686 -28.67 22.94 56.38
CA VAL A 686 -29.45 24.05 56.93
C VAL A 686 -29.68 23.79 58.42
N ILE A 687 -29.46 24.81 59.25
CA ILE A 687 -29.75 24.74 60.68
C ILE A 687 -31.25 25.02 60.85
N ASP A 688 -31.98 24.04 61.35
CA ASP A 688 -33.42 24.14 61.61
C ASP A 688 -33.68 25.19 62.71
N GLU A 689 -34.91 25.72 62.82
CA GLU A 689 -35.27 26.76 63.84
C GLU A 689 -35.05 26.30 65.30
N LYS A 690 -34.73 25.02 65.51
CA LYS A 690 -34.38 24.40 66.80
C LYS A 690 -32.88 24.15 67.00
N GLY A 691 -32.01 24.67 66.13
CA GLY A 691 -30.55 24.54 66.26
C GLY A 691 -29.97 23.18 65.83
N ASN A 692 -30.78 22.33 65.20
CA ASN A 692 -30.33 21.03 64.68
C ASN A 692 -29.85 21.17 63.24
N LYS A 693 -28.70 20.56 62.90
CA LYS A 693 -28.22 20.47 61.52
C LYS A 693 -29.11 19.50 60.74
N VAL A 694 -29.92 20.01 59.82
CA VAL A 694 -30.75 19.21 58.92
C VAL A 694 -30.16 19.32 57.52
N ILE A 695 -29.78 18.19 56.93
CA ILE A 695 -29.32 18.15 55.54
C ILE A 695 -30.56 18.29 54.66
N ARG A 696 -30.70 19.42 53.96
CA ARG A 696 -31.78 19.67 53.01
C ARG A 696 -31.20 19.51 51.60
N GLY A 697 -31.68 18.50 50.88
CA GLY A 697 -31.26 18.27 49.50
C GLY A 697 -32.17 18.99 48.51
N GLU A 698 -31.58 19.65 47.52
CA GLU A 698 -32.29 20.31 46.43
C GLU A 698 -31.71 19.90 45.05
N LEU A 699 -32.56 19.87 44.03
CA LEU A 699 -32.14 19.64 42.65
C LEU A 699 -31.26 20.80 42.14
N SER A 700 -30.27 20.48 41.28
CA SER A 700 -29.37 21.45 40.68
C SER A 700 -30.08 22.52 39.85
N ALA A 701 -29.44 23.68 39.64
CA ALA A 701 -30.00 24.79 38.84
C ALA A 701 -30.36 24.37 37.40
N ARG A 702 -29.65 23.39 36.83
CA ARG A 702 -29.94 22.80 35.51
C ARG A 702 -31.24 21.99 35.51
N MET A 703 -31.56 21.33 36.63
CA MET A 703 -32.76 20.52 36.79
C MET A 703 -34.02 21.34 37.08
N LYS A 704 -33.87 22.60 37.52
CA LYS A 704 -34.95 23.56 37.82
C LYS A 704 -35.32 24.47 36.63
N ILE A 705 -34.76 24.24 35.44
CA ILE A 705 -35.07 25.02 34.23
C ILE A 705 -36.54 24.80 33.83
N PRO A 706 -37.31 25.85 33.46
CA PRO A 706 -38.67 25.70 32.94
C PRO A 706 -38.70 24.79 31.71
N SER A 707 -39.65 23.84 31.65
CA SER A 707 -39.74 22.79 30.61
C SER A 707 -38.52 21.86 30.57
N ASN A 708 -38.10 21.36 31.74
CA ASN A 708 -37.06 20.34 31.82
C ASN A 708 -37.59 18.98 31.37
N MET A 709 -36.96 18.42 30.35
CA MET A 709 -37.30 17.11 29.79
C MET A 709 -37.21 15.95 30.76
N TRP A 710 -36.39 16.05 31.81
CA TRP A 710 -36.33 15.01 32.83
C TRP A 710 -37.61 14.96 33.67
N VAL A 711 -38.20 16.13 33.93
CA VAL A 711 -39.48 16.24 34.63
C VAL A 711 -40.60 15.71 33.72
N GLU A 712 -40.60 16.09 32.44
CA GLU A 712 -41.57 15.59 31.47
C GLU A 712 -41.45 14.06 31.26
N ALA A 713 -40.23 13.54 31.10
CA ALA A 713 -39.97 12.10 31.01
C ALA A 713 -40.41 11.37 32.29
N TRP A 714 -40.14 11.95 33.46
CA TRP A 714 -40.57 11.39 34.73
C TRP A 714 -42.09 11.33 34.86
N GLU A 715 -42.82 12.38 34.49
CA GLU A 715 -44.29 12.39 34.53
C GLU A 715 -44.90 11.36 33.53
N THR A 716 -44.26 11.17 32.38
CA THR A 716 -44.72 10.18 31.38
C THR A 716 -44.37 8.72 31.74
N ALA A 717 -43.32 8.48 32.53
CA ALA A 717 -42.83 7.16 32.87
C ALA A 717 -43.80 6.39 33.79
N LYS A 718 -44.18 5.17 33.38
CA LYS A 718 -45.06 4.26 34.14
C LYS A 718 -44.23 3.27 35.00
N PRO A 719 -44.74 2.79 36.14
CA PRO A 719 -44.03 1.81 36.97
C PRO A 719 -44.05 0.41 36.31
N VAL A 720 -43.13 0.18 35.37
CA VAL A 720 -43.02 -1.08 34.60
C VAL A 720 -41.61 -1.66 34.78
N PRO A 721 -41.44 -2.90 35.25
CA PRO A 721 -40.11 -3.51 35.39
C PRO A 721 -39.51 -3.83 34.02
N ALA A 722 -38.17 -3.80 33.89
CA ALA A 722 -37.44 -4.02 32.63
C ALA A 722 -37.92 -5.22 31.79
N ARG A 723 -38.29 -6.35 32.42
CA ARG A 723 -38.82 -7.54 31.73
C ARG A 723 -40.14 -7.35 30.98
N ARG A 724 -40.93 -6.32 31.34
CA ARG A 724 -42.25 -6.00 30.75
C ARG A 724 -42.23 -4.71 29.92
N GLN A 725 -41.11 -3.99 29.91
CA GLN A 725 -40.94 -2.80 29.09
C GLN A 725 -40.76 -3.15 27.62
N LYS A 726 -41.00 -2.19 26.73
CA LYS A 726 -40.57 -2.29 25.34
C LYS A 726 -39.05 -2.42 25.29
N ARG A 727 -38.55 -3.35 24.48
CA ARG A 727 -37.11 -3.60 24.36
C ARG A 727 -36.44 -2.41 23.69
N LEU A 728 -35.36 -1.91 24.31
CA LEU A 728 -34.48 -0.93 23.69
C LEU A 728 -33.68 -1.52 22.51
N PHE A 729 -33.42 -2.83 22.56
CA PHE A 729 -32.75 -3.57 21.50
C PHE A 729 -33.57 -4.79 21.10
N ASP A 730 -33.98 -4.84 19.83
CA ASP A 730 -34.65 -5.98 19.23
C ASP A 730 -33.62 -6.86 18.51
N ASP A 731 -33.20 -7.94 19.18
CA ASP A 731 -32.23 -8.91 18.68
C ASP A 731 -32.64 -9.54 17.34
N THR A 732 -33.94 -9.69 17.10
CA THR A 732 -34.44 -10.34 15.87
C THR A 732 -34.44 -9.39 14.68
N ARG A 733 -34.88 -8.15 14.89
CA ARG A 733 -34.89 -7.13 13.85
C ARG A 733 -33.48 -6.70 13.45
N GLU A 734 -32.59 -6.52 14.43
CA GLU A 734 -31.20 -6.13 14.14
C GLU A 734 -30.41 -7.26 13.46
N ALA A 735 -30.63 -8.52 13.82
CA ALA A 735 -30.01 -9.65 13.12
C ALA A 735 -30.47 -9.75 11.66
N GLU A 736 -31.77 -9.60 11.36
CA GLU A 736 -32.27 -9.63 9.98
C GLU A 736 -31.78 -8.42 9.16
N LYS A 737 -31.64 -7.24 9.77
CA LYS A 737 -31.00 -6.09 9.09
C LYS A 737 -29.56 -6.40 8.70
N VAL A 738 -28.78 -7.02 9.58
CA VAL A 738 -27.39 -7.43 9.28
C VAL A 738 -27.37 -8.49 8.18
N LEU A 739 -28.20 -9.53 8.26
CA LEU A 739 -28.24 -10.59 7.24
C LEU A 739 -28.71 -10.06 5.87
N HIS A 740 -29.67 -9.12 5.86
CA HIS A 740 -30.09 -8.43 4.64
C HIS A 740 -28.97 -7.58 4.07
N TYR A 741 -28.27 -6.82 4.91
CA TYR A 741 -27.10 -6.04 4.51
C TYR A 741 -26.05 -6.92 3.83
N LEU A 742 -25.72 -8.09 4.41
CA LEU A 742 -24.75 -9.03 3.84
C LEU A 742 -25.21 -9.63 2.50
N ALA A 743 -26.50 -9.98 2.39
CA ALA A 743 -27.06 -10.57 1.17
C ALA A 743 -27.13 -9.60 -0.03
N VAL A 744 -27.29 -8.29 0.24
CA VAL A 744 -27.39 -7.26 -0.80
C VAL A 744 -26.01 -6.74 -1.25
N GLN A 745 -24.94 -7.03 -0.51
CA GLN A 745 -23.59 -6.60 -0.89
C GLN A 745 -23.17 -7.15 -2.25
N LYS A 746 -22.71 -6.24 -3.13
CA LYS A 746 -22.04 -6.62 -4.38
C LYS A 746 -20.60 -7.05 -4.10
N PRO A 747 -19.98 -7.91 -4.93
CA PRO A 747 -18.59 -8.31 -4.73
C PRO A 747 -17.61 -7.14 -4.70
N ALA A 748 -17.88 -6.08 -5.49
CA ALA A 748 -17.06 -4.87 -5.48
C ALA A 748 -17.14 -4.10 -4.14
N ASP A 749 -18.34 -4.01 -3.56
CA ASP A 749 -18.54 -3.34 -2.28
C ASP A 749 -17.95 -4.18 -1.14
N LEU A 750 -18.12 -5.50 -1.19
CA LEU A 750 -17.42 -6.43 -0.30
C LEU A 750 -15.90 -6.22 -0.35
N ALA A 751 -15.31 -6.14 -1.54
CA ALA A 751 -13.87 -5.89 -1.67
C ALA A 751 -13.46 -4.54 -1.13
N ARG A 752 -14.25 -3.48 -1.30
CA ARG A 752 -13.97 -2.17 -0.66
C ARG A 752 -13.95 -2.27 0.86
N HIS A 753 -14.88 -3.01 1.47
CA HIS A 753 -14.90 -3.23 2.92
C HIS A 753 -13.72 -4.07 3.43
N LEU A 754 -13.17 -4.95 2.58
CA LEU A 754 -12.06 -5.84 2.93
C LEU A 754 -10.68 -5.31 2.52
N LEU A 755 -10.62 -4.32 1.63
CA LEU A 755 -9.36 -3.71 1.16
C LEU A 755 -8.49 -3.19 2.32
N PRO A 756 -9.01 -2.53 3.37
CA PRO A 756 -8.21 -2.15 4.53
C PRO A 756 -7.53 -3.34 5.22
N CYS A 757 -8.20 -4.50 5.30
CA CYS A 757 -7.63 -5.73 5.87
C CYS A 757 -6.50 -6.28 5.01
N ILE A 758 -6.62 -6.18 3.69
CA ILE A 758 -5.59 -6.66 2.76
C ILE A 758 -4.38 -5.74 2.75
N ILE A 759 -4.58 -4.42 2.75
CA ILE A 759 -3.47 -3.45 2.89
C ILE A 759 -2.78 -3.64 4.23
N HIS A 760 -3.53 -3.84 5.32
CA HIS A 760 -2.96 -4.17 6.62
C HIS A 760 -2.09 -5.44 6.56
N ALA A 761 -2.62 -6.53 5.98
CA ALA A 761 -1.89 -7.78 5.81
C ALA A 761 -0.62 -7.61 4.97
N ALA A 762 -0.69 -6.83 3.89
CA ALA A 762 0.45 -6.54 3.02
C ALA A 762 1.54 -5.73 3.75
N VAL A 763 1.16 -4.74 4.56
CA VAL A 763 2.11 -3.96 5.37
C VAL A 763 2.76 -4.82 6.44
N LEU A 764 2.00 -5.71 7.10
CA LEU A 764 2.57 -6.66 8.05
C LEU A 764 3.55 -7.61 7.35
N LYS A 765 3.19 -8.12 6.17
CA LYS A 765 4.07 -9.00 5.40
C LYS A 765 5.35 -8.28 4.99
N VAL A 766 5.26 -7.08 4.44
CA VAL A 766 6.45 -6.27 4.09
C VAL A 766 7.33 -5.98 5.31
N LYS A 767 6.73 -5.73 6.48
CA LYS A 767 7.47 -5.49 7.73
C LYS A 767 8.18 -6.75 8.23
N GLU A 768 7.54 -7.91 8.15
CA GLU A 768 8.15 -9.21 8.46
C GLU A 768 9.37 -9.46 7.57
N GLU A 769 9.23 -9.28 6.25
CA GLU A 769 10.30 -9.49 5.28
C GLU A 769 11.44 -8.46 5.43
N GLU A 770 11.12 -7.21 5.78
CA GLU A 770 12.11 -6.17 6.06
C GLU A 770 12.93 -6.47 7.32
N ALA A 771 12.29 -7.00 8.38
CA ALA A 771 12.99 -7.35 9.61
C ALA A 771 14.09 -8.41 9.40
N VAL A 772 13.91 -9.28 8.39
CA VAL A 772 14.92 -10.27 7.98
C VAL A 772 16.06 -9.63 7.19
N GLU A 773 15.75 -8.68 6.30
CA GLU A 773 16.76 -8.10 5.40
C GLU A 773 17.54 -6.91 5.96
N ASP A 774 16.97 -6.21 6.95
CA ASP A 774 17.49 -5.01 7.63
C ASP A 774 17.91 -3.88 6.68
N ILE A 775 16.94 -3.30 5.96
CA ILE A 775 17.19 -2.27 4.94
C ILE A 775 16.67 -0.90 5.41
N SER A 776 17.59 0.00 5.79
CA SER A 776 17.27 1.33 6.35
C SER A 776 16.35 2.20 5.47
N SER A 777 16.57 2.22 4.15
CA SER A 777 15.73 2.96 3.21
C SER A 777 14.29 2.42 3.17
N VAL A 778 14.12 1.11 3.24
CA VAL A 778 12.80 0.45 3.29
C VAL A 778 12.08 0.75 4.60
N LYS A 779 12.76 0.75 5.76
CA LYS A 779 12.16 1.15 7.05
C LYS A 779 11.50 2.52 6.99
N LYS A 780 12.15 3.48 6.32
CA LYS A 780 11.61 4.85 6.13
C LYS A 780 10.37 4.82 5.25
N ILE A 781 10.39 4.06 4.15
CA ILE A 781 9.25 3.93 3.23
C ILE A 781 8.06 3.24 3.93
N ILE A 782 8.27 2.18 4.71
CA ILE A 782 7.20 1.51 5.47
C ILE A 782 6.51 2.49 6.43
N LYS A 783 7.26 3.32 7.16
CA LYS A 783 6.70 4.36 8.03
C LYS A 783 5.86 5.38 7.24
N GLN A 784 6.31 5.75 6.04
CA GLN A 784 5.56 6.62 5.14
C GLN A 784 4.26 5.96 4.66
N ILE A 785 4.30 4.67 4.28
CA ILE A 785 3.13 3.89 3.88
C ILE A 785 2.11 3.84 5.02
N ILE A 786 2.54 3.55 6.26
CA ILE A 786 1.64 3.51 7.43
C ILE A 786 0.98 4.89 7.65
N SER A 787 1.75 5.98 7.57
CA SER A 787 1.20 7.35 7.70
C SER A 787 0.25 7.71 6.58
N HIS A 788 0.54 7.30 5.34
CA HIS A 788 -0.31 7.59 4.18
C HIS A 788 -1.60 6.77 4.24
N SER A 789 -1.50 5.46 4.46
CA SER A 789 -2.64 4.53 4.55
C SER A 789 -3.58 4.89 5.70
N SER A 790 -3.06 5.29 6.87
CA SER A 790 -3.91 5.70 8.00
C SER A 790 -4.73 6.97 7.73
N LYS A 791 -4.22 7.88 6.89
CA LYS A 791 -4.98 9.06 6.45
C LYS A 791 -6.05 8.68 5.43
N VAL A 792 -5.72 7.83 4.47
CA VAL A 792 -6.63 7.49 3.35
C VAL A 792 -7.75 6.54 3.78
N LEU A 793 -7.43 5.49 4.54
CA LEU A 793 -8.38 4.42 4.88
C LEU A 793 -9.40 4.79 5.97
N ARG A 794 -9.21 5.91 6.68
CA ARG A 794 -10.18 6.42 7.66
C ARG A 794 -11.36 7.14 7.02
N PHE A 795 -11.23 7.58 5.76
CA PHE A 795 -12.33 8.21 5.04
C PHE A 795 -13.30 7.15 4.49
N PRO A 796 -14.63 7.32 4.62
CA PRO A 796 -15.62 6.35 4.16
C PRO A 796 -15.53 6.01 2.66
N SER A 797 -15.03 6.94 1.83
CA SER A 797 -14.82 6.76 0.40
C SER A 797 -13.42 7.22 -0.02
N PRO A 798 -12.39 6.37 0.12
CA PRO A 798 -11.04 6.71 -0.33
C PRO A 798 -10.99 6.91 -1.85
N GLU A 799 -10.27 7.93 -2.31
CA GLU A 799 -10.06 8.16 -3.74
C GLU A 799 -9.22 7.02 -4.35
N ASP A 800 -9.70 6.42 -5.44
CA ASP A 800 -9.02 5.33 -6.15
C ASP A 800 -7.54 5.62 -6.45
N LYS A 801 -7.20 6.86 -6.84
CA LYS A 801 -5.82 7.26 -7.15
C LYS A 801 -4.89 7.16 -5.95
N LYS A 802 -5.36 7.57 -4.76
CA LYS A 802 -4.57 7.50 -3.51
C LYS A 802 -4.34 6.05 -3.09
N LEU A 803 -5.30 5.17 -3.36
CA LEU A 803 -5.14 3.72 -3.13
C LEU A 803 -4.15 3.09 -4.12
N GLU A 804 -4.19 3.46 -5.40
CA GLU A 804 -3.19 3.03 -6.38
C GLU A 804 -1.77 3.47 -6.00
N GLU A 805 -1.61 4.70 -5.49
CA GLU A 805 -0.31 5.18 -4.98
C GLU A 805 0.20 4.35 -3.80
N ILE A 806 -0.67 3.97 -2.87
CA ILE A 806 -0.30 3.09 -1.74
C ILE A 806 0.13 1.71 -2.24
N ILE A 807 -0.61 1.12 -3.18
CA ILE A 807 -0.27 -0.18 -3.77
C ILE A 807 1.08 -0.08 -4.51
N ALA A 808 1.30 0.98 -5.30
CA ALA A 808 2.56 1.21 -6.00
C ALA A 808 3.75 1.38 -5.04
N GLN A 809 3.55 2.01 -3.88
CA GLN A 809 4.58 2.10 -2.83
C GLN A 809 4.91 0.71 -2.25
N ILE A 810 3.89 -0.12 -1.96
CA ILE A 810 4.08 -1.49 -1.48
C ILE A 810 4.83 -2.34 -2.52
N MET A 811 4.43 -2.26 -3.80
CA MET A 811 5.10 -2.92 -4.93
C MET A 811 6.57 -2.51 -5.03
N SER A 812 6.85 -1.21 -4.91
CA SER A 812 8.23 -0.71 -4.93
C SER A 812 9.06 -1.27 -3.78
N VAL A 813 8.47 -1.43 -2.59
CA VAL A 813 9.18 -2.01 -1.45
C VAL A 813 9.48 -3.49 -1.67
N GLU A 814 8.50 -4.27 -2.13
CA GLU A 814 8.70 -5.68 -2.48
C GLU A 814 9.81 -5.84 -3.51
N ALA A 815 9.82 -5.03 -4.56
CA ALA A 815 10.88 -5.04 -5.56
C ALA A 815 12.25 -4.68 -4.98
N ILE A 816 12.34 -3.76 -4.03
CA ILE A 816 13.62 -3.41 -3.36
C ILE A 816 14.13 -4.58 -2.50
N ILE A 817 13.24 -5.22 -1.73
CA ILE A 817 13.57 -6.38 -0.90
C ILE A 817 14.01 -7.56 -1.77
N ALA A 818 13.29 -7.85 -2.86
CA ALA A 818 13.66 -8.88 -3.82
C ALA A 818 15.04 -8.60 -4.45
N ARG A 819 15.34 -7.34 -4.81
CA ARG A 819 16.67 -6.95 -5.32
C ARG A 819 17.77 -7.18 -4.30
N ALA A 820 17.52 -6.86 -3.03
CA ALA A 820 18.47 -7.10 -1.95
C ALA A 820 18.78 -8.59 -1.81
N ARG A 821 17.74 -9.44 -1.83
CA ARG A 821 17.89 -10.91 -1.80
C ARG A 821 18.69 -11.44 -2.97
N SER A 822 18.39 -10.98 -4.19
CA SER A 822 19.12 -11.38 -5.40
C SER A 822 20.60 -11.05 -5.28
N LEU A 823 20.93 -9.84 -4.85
CA LEU A 823 22.32 -9.43 -4.68
C LEU A 823 23.01 -10.20 -3.55
N LYS A 824 22.40 -10.34 -2.37
CA LYS A 824 23.01 -11.10 -1.25
C LYS A 824 23.29 -12.54 -1.65
N ALA A 825 22.38 -13.18 -2.38
CA ALA A 825 22.55 -14.55 -2.84
C ALA A 825 23.59 -14.68 -3.96
N LYS A 826 23.64 -13.75 -4.92
CA LYS A 826 24.66 -13.70 -5.99
C LYS A 826 26.07 -13.47 -5.44
N PHE A 827 26.20 -12.63 -4.42
CA PHE A 827 27.47 -12.39 -3.72
C PHE A 827 27.75 -13.41 -2.61
N GLY A 828 26.86 -14.37 -2.38
CA GLY A 828 27.07 -15.47 -1.43
C GLY A 828 27.33 -15.00 0.01
N VAL A 829 26.74 -13.88 0.43
CA VAL A 829 27.00 -13.26 1.75
C VAL A 829 26.79 -14.25 2.90
N GLU A 830 25.76 -15.09 2.81
CA GLU A 830 25.43 -16.11 3.82
C GLU A 830 26.39 -17.32 3.83
N LYS A 831 27.14 -17.54 2.75
CA LYS A 831 28.09 -18.66 2.61
C LYS A 831 29.51 -18.29 3.05
N CYS A 832 29.73 -17.04 3.50
CA CYS A 832 31.03 -16.57 3.92
C CYS A 832 31.30 -16.96 5.38
N GLU A 833 32.36 -17.73 5.62
CA GLU A 833 32.75 -18.19 6.97
C GLU A 833 33.46 -17.10 7.79
N ASN A 834 34.02 -16.08 7.14
CA ASN A 834 34.76 -14.99 7.80
C ASN A 834 33.83 -13.79 8.07
N GLU A 835 33.60 -13.45 9.34
CA GLU A 835 32.66 -12.38 9.73
C GLU A 835 33.09 -10.99 9.23
N GLU A 836 34.38 -10.68 9.16
CA GLU A 836 34.85 -9.38 8.62
C GLU A 836 34.56 -9.25 7.12
N GLU A 837 34.83 -10.30 6.33
CA GLU A 837 34.53 -10.32 4.89
C GLU A 837 33.02 -10.29 4.62
N LYS A 838 32.24 -10.97 5.47
CA LYS A 838 30.78 -10.97 5.41
C LYS A 838 30.19 -9.59 5.69
N GLU A 839 30.69 -8.88 6.70
CA GLU A 839 30.29 -7.49 6.95
C GLU A 839 30.64 -6.57 5.77
N ASP A 840 31.84 -6.71 5.22
CA ASP A 840 32.27 -5.92 4.06
C ASP A 840 31.43 -6.20 2.81
N LEU A 841 31.10 -7.47 2.54
CA LEU A 841 30.19 -7.87 1.47
C LEU A 841 28.78 -7.34 1.69
N GLN A 842 28.27 -7.36 2.93
CA GLN A 842 26.95 -6.82 3.27
C GLN A 842 26.89 -5.30 3.04
N ARG A 843 27.93 -4.55 3.48
CA ARG A 843 28.05 -3.11 3.20
C ARG A 843 28.13 -2.83 1.71
N PHE A 844 28.86 -3.66 0.95
CA PHE A 844 28.97 -3.55 -0.49
C PHE A 844 27.62 -3.76 -1.19
N VAL A 845 26.86 -4.81 -0.82
CA VAL A 845 25.52 -5.08 -1.38
C VAL A 845 24.53 -3.96 -1.04
N ASN A 846 24.53 -3.46 0.20
CA ASN A 846 23.70 -2.33 0.59
C ASN A 846 24.04 -1.07 -0.24
N SER A 847 25.34 -0.82 -0.47
CA SER A 847 25.78 0.29 -1.32
C SER A 847 25.33 0.12 -2.77
N LEU A 848 25.29 -1.11 -3.31
CA LEU A 848 24.81 -1.37 -4.69
C LEU A 848 23.31 -1.08 -4.87
N LEU A 849 22.52 -1.14 -3.80
CA LEU A 849 21.09 -0.82 -3.85
C LEU A 849 20.85 0.70 -3.93
N GLU A 850 21.64 1.47 -3.18
CA GLU A 850 21.49 2.91 -2.96
C GLU A 850 22.27 3.78 -3.97
N GLN A 851 23.51 3.38 -4.29
CA GLN A 851 24.41 4.15 -5.15
C GLN A 851 24.35 3.68 -6.61
N PRO A 852 24.55 4.57 -7.59
CA PRO A 852 24.50 4.21 -9.01
C PRO A 852 25.71 3.38 -9.47
N GLU A 853 26.85 3.54 -8.80
CA GLU A 853 28.10 2.83 -9.07
C GLU A 853 28.89 2.76 -7.76
N VAL A 854 29.43 1.58 -7.43
CA VAL A 854 30.12 1.32 -6.16
C VAL A 854 31.53 0.83 -6.44
N SER A 855 32.52 1.38 -5.75
CA SER A 855 33.91 0.92 -5.85
C SER A 855 34.12 -0.42 -5.14
N VAL A 856 34.87 -1.31 -5.76
CA VAL A 856 35.22 -2.63 -5.19
C VAL A 856 36.55 -2.50 -4.43
N VAL A 857 36.50 -2.68 -3.12
CA VAL A 857 37.70 -2.65 -2.26
C VAL A 857 38.63 -3.80 -2.65
N GLY A 858 39.91 -3.50 -2.91
CA GLY A 858 40.90 -4.49 -3.36
C GLY A 858 40.78 -4.90 -4.84
N ALA A 859 39.95 -4.23 -5.64
CA ALA A 859 39.73 -4.52 -7.06
C ALA A 859 39.47 -6.03 -7.30
N GLY A 860 40.09 -6.65 -8.30
CA GLY A 860 39.92 -8.08 -8.60
C GLY A 860 40.45 -9.05 -7.53
N ARG A 861 41.23 -8.57 -6.56
CA ARG A 861 41.83 -9.40 -5.50
C ARG A 861 41.05 -9.35 -4.17
N GLY A 862 40.13 -8.39 -4.03
CA GLY A 862 39.27 -8.28 -2.85
C GLY A 862 38.18 -9.36 -2.80
N PRO A 863 37.46 -9.49 -1.67
CA PRO A 863 36.43 -10.51 -1.49
C PRO A 863 35.31 -10.39 -2.54
N ALA A 864 34.75 -9.19 -2.71
CA ALA A 864 33.74 -8.92 -3.74
C ALA A 864 34.31 -9.09 -5.17
N GLY A 865 35.55 -8.67 -5.41
CA GLY A 865 36.22 -8.80 -6.71
C GLY A 865 36.44 -10.24 -7.15
N SER A 866 36.87 -11.10 -6.22
CA SER A 866 37.05 -12.53 -6.46
C SER A 866 35.75 -13.22 -6.84
N ILE A 867 34.63 -12.83 -6.22
CA ILE A 867 33.30 -13.34 -6.58
C ILE A 867 32.92 -12.89 -7.99
N ILE A 868 33.08 -11.60 -8.30
CA ILE A 868 32.77 -11.05 -9.63
C ILE A 868 33.62 -11.75 -10.71
N HIS A 869 34.91 -11.94 -10.45
CA HIS A 869 35.81 -12.66 -11.34
C HIS A 869 35.32 -14.09 -11.62
N LYS A 870 34.95 -14.83 -10.57
CA LYS A 870 34.36 -16.17 -10.72
C LYS A 870 33.08 -16.14 -11.56
N LEU A 871 32.19 -15.16 -11.35
CA LEU A 871 30.95 -15.02 -12.13
C LEU A 871 31.25 -14.86 -13.64
N PHE A 872 32.22 -14.01 -14.01
CA PHE A 872 32.62 -13.84 -15.41
C PHE A 872 33.27 -15.11 -16.00
N VAL A 873 34.17 -15.77 -15.27
CA VAL A 873 34.82 -17.01 -15.71
C VAL A 873 33.78 -18.11 -15.96
N ASN A 874 32.77 -18.22 -15.09
CA ASN A 874 31.73 -19.24 -15.22
C ASN A 874 30.79 -18.96 -16.39
N ALA A 875 30.43 -17.71 -16.64
CA ALA A 875 29.63 -17.33 -17.81
C ALA A 875 30.33 -17.66 -19.14
N GLN A 876 31.67 -17.65 -19.18
CA GLN A 876 32.44 -17.99 -20.38
C GLN A 876 32.63 -19.49 -20.63
N ARG A 877 32.52 -20.35 -19.62
CA ARG A 877 32.74 -21.80 -19.75
C ARG A 877 31.65 -22.52 -20.54
N VAL A 878 30.61 -21.80 -20.98
CA VAL A 878 29.49 -22.33 -21.75
C VAL A 878 29.83 -22.26 -23.24
N PRO A 879 29.67 -23.36 -24.02
CA PRO A 879 29.76 -23.26 -25.47
C PRO A 879 28.57 -22.43 -25.97
N ALA A 880 28.84 -21.23 -26.49
CA ALA A 880 27.86 -20.49 -27.25
C ALA A 880 27.36 -21.39 -28.40
N VAL A 881 26.08 -21.77 -28.38
CA VAL A 881 25.42 -22.35 -29.56
C VAL A 881 25.44 -21.24 -30.61
N PRO A 882 26.18 -21.37 -31.73
CA PRO A 882 26.16 -20.34 -32.75
C PRO A 882 24.75 -20.27 -33.37
N PRO A 883 24.28 -19.08 -33.74
CA PRO A 883 23.06 -18.96 -34.54
C PRO A 883 23.26 -19.71 -35.87
N LEU A 884 22.24 -20.45 -36.28
CA LEU A 884 22.22 -21.47 -37.34
C LEU A 884 22.47 -20.94 -38.79
N GLU A 885 23.06 -19.77 -38.98
CA GLU A 885 23.18 -19.13 -40.31
C GLU A 885 24.61 -18.96 -40.86
N GLU A 886 25.67 -19.34 -40.14
CA GLU A 886 27.05 -19.08 -40.62
C GLU A 886 27.93 -20.33 -40.85
N GLU A 887 27.34 -21.51 -41.00
CA GLU A 887 28.11 -22.76 -41.14
C GLU A 887 28.59 -23.11 -42.56
N LEU A 888 28.32 -22.28 -43.58
CA LEU A 888 28.64 -22.65 -44.97
C LEU A 888 29.90 -22.02 -45.59
N ARG A 889 30.84 -21.45 -44.81
CA ARG A 889 32.03 -20.81 -45.40
C ARG A 889 33.42 -21.00 -44.78
N ARG A 890 33.64 -21.94 -43.87
CA ARG A 890 35.03 -22.25 -43.43
C ARG A 890 35.31 -23.74 -43.30
N SER A 891 35.50 -24.40 -44.45
CA SER A 891 36.29 -25.62 -44.53
C SER A 891 37.79 -25.25 -44.57
N GLY A 892 38.45 -25.26 -43.42
CA GLY A 892 39.89 -25.04 -43.30
C GLY A 892 40.43 -25.59 -41.98
N SER A 893 41.18 -26.69 -42.09
CA SER A 893 42.16 -27.28 -41.15
C SER A 893 41.89 -27.23 -39.63
N GLN A 894 41.58 -28.41 -39.09
CA GLN A 894 41.32 -28.73 -37.68
C GLN A 894 42.56 -28.75 -36.74
N GLU A 895 43.70 -28.13 -37.11
CA GLU A 895 44.96 -28.28 -36.34
C GLU A 895 45.41 -27.05 -35.52
N GLU A 896 44.74 -25.90 -35.58
CA GLU A 896 45.10 -24.72 -34.75
C GLU A 896 44.36 -24.61 -33.40
N ARG A 897 43.55 -25.61 -33.01
CA ARG A 897 42.76 -25.57 -31.76
C ARG A 897 43.50 -25.98 -30.48
N ARG A 898 44.83 -26.11 -30.51
CA ARG A 898 45.63 -26.50 -29.34
C ARG A 898 46.77 -25.51 -29.09
N GLN A 899 46.41 -24.30 -28.66
CA GLN A 899 47.20 -23.37 -27.82
C GLN A 899 46.53 -21.99 -27.86
N GLY A 900 45.43 -21.82 -27.14
CA GLY A 900 44.87 -20.51 -26.86
C GLY A 900 44.53 -20.46 -25.39
N VAL A 901 45.25 -19.65 -24.62
CA VAL A 901 44.84 -19.28 -23.26
C VAL A 901 43.43 -18.71 -23.40
N GLN A 902 42.41 -19.41 -22.90
CA GLN A 902 41.07 -18.85 -22.84
C GLN A 902 41.13 -17.62 -21.93
N SER A 903 40.89 -16.43 -22.50
CA SER A 903 40.85 -15.19 -21.73
C SER A 903 39.70 -15.26 -20.72
N GLU A 904 39.99 -15.00 -19.43
CA GLU A 904 39.05 -15.13 -18.30
C GLU A 904 37.92 -14.08 -18.30
N PHE A 905 38.04 -13.04 -19.14
CA PHE A 905 37.01 -12.02 -19.33
C PHE A 905 36.60 -11.94 -20.81
N PRO A 906 35.31 -11.68 -21.12
CA PRO A 906 34.88 -11.46 -22.49
C PRO A 906 35.49 -10.18 -23.04
N PRO A 907 35.49 -9.95 -24.37
CA PRO A 907 35.92 -8.66 -24.91
C PRO A 907 35.08 -7.52 -24.30
N PRO A 908 35.69 -6.38 -23.95
CA PRO A 908 34.99 -5.28 -23.30
C PRO A 908 33.84 -4.76 -24.18
N THR A 909 32.67 -4.56 -23.57
CA THR A 909 31.48 -4.05 -24.26
C THR A 909 31.62 -2.56 -24.56
N GLY A 910 32.32 -1.84 -23.68
CA GLY A 910 32.63 -0.43 -23.84
C GLY A 910 34.07 -0.13 -23.42
N ARG A 911 34.71 0.77 -24.15
CA ARG A 911 36.05 1.28 -23.86
C ARG A 911 35.99 2.80 -23.86
N GLU A 912 36.49 3.41 -22.79
CA GLU A 912 36.57 4.85 -22.64
C GLU A 912 38.02 5.25 -22.36
N VAL A 913 38.49 6.31 -23.02
CA VAL A 913 39.86 6.81 -22.90
C VAL A 913 39.85 8.32 -22.78
N ILE A 914 40.57 8.87 -21.81
CA ILE A 914 40.84 10.30 -21.68
C ILE A 914 42.33 10.51 -21.89
N LEU A 915 42.68 11.37 -22.84
CA LEU A 915 44.04 11.82 -23.10
C LEU A 915 44.18 13.28 -22.70
N ARG A 916 45.28 13.63 -22.05
CA ARG A 916 45.58 14.99 -21.58
C ARG A 916 47.04 15.33 -21.75
N THR A 917 47.33 16.56 -22.11
CA THR A 917 48.70 17.10 -22.03
C THR A 917 48.64 18.63 -21.96
N SER A 918 49.75 19.26 -21.56
CA SER A 918 49.91 20.71 -21.65
C SER A 918 51.02 21.01 -22.65
N VAL A 919 50.70 21.75 -23.71
CA VAL A 919 51.63 22.04 -24.79
C VAL A 919 51.51 23.51 -25.19
N PRO A 920 52.62 24.16 -25.55
CA PRO A 920 52.54 25.50 -26.13
C PRO A 920 51.93 25.39 -27.53
N ARG A 921 50.85 26.12 -27.79
CA ARG A 921 50.10 26.14 -29.06
C ARG A 921 49.61 27.57 -29.30
N PRO A 922 49.71 28.11 -30.53
CA PRO A 922 50.10 27.47 -31.80
C PRO A 922 51.58 27.16 -32.00
N ALA A 923 52.46 27.93 -31.35
CA ALA A 923 53.88 27.95 -31.65
C ALA A 923 54.69 27.54 -30.42
N PRO A 924 55.96 27.11 -30.57
CA PRO A 924 56.77 26.66 -29.44
C PRO A 924 57.02 27.73 -28.36
N TYR A 925 56.89 29.01 -28.70
CA TYR A 925 57.04 30.15 -27.79
C TYR A 925 55.71 30.63 -27.18
N SER A 926 54.58 30.04 -27.57
CA SER A 926 53.27 30.35 -26.99
C SER A 926 53.18 29.86 -25.55
N LYS A 927 52.20 30.35 -24.79
CA LYS A 927 51.90 29.82 -23.45
C LYS A 927 51.57 28.32 -23.51
N SER A 928 52.04 27.56 -22.51
CA SER A 928 51.67 26.14 -22.39
C SER A 928 50.21 26.03 -21.96
N LEU A 929 49.40 25.37 -22.80
CA LEU A 929 47.95 25.33 -22.64
C LEU A 929 47.41 23.89 -22.63
N PRO A 930 46.32 23.65 -21.88
CA PRO A 930 45.75 22.32 -21.70
C PRO A 930 45.08 21.82 -22.98
N GLN A 931 45.37 20.58 -23.32
CA GLN A 931 44.75 19.82 -24.40
C GLN A 931 44.11 18.57 -23.81
N ARG A 932 42.89 18.25 -24.23
CA ARG A 932 42.15 17.07 -23.76
C ARG A 932 41.43 16.40 -24.92
N MET A 933 41.41 15.07 -24.93
CA MET A 933 40.53 14.30 -25.80
C MET A 933 39.90 13.14 -25.04
N TYR A 934 38.57 13.05 -25.08
CA TYR A 934 37.82 11.90 -24.60
C TYR A 934 37.38 11.05 -25.79
N SER A 935 37.49 9.73 -25.65
CA SER A 935 37.06 8.74 -26.61
C SER A 935 36.15 7.72 -25.94
N VAL A 936 35.03 7.36 -26.57
CA VAL A 936 34.21 6.22 -26.19
C VAL A 936 33.97 5.33 -27.40
N LEU A 937 34.21 4.04 -27.20
CA LEU A 937 34.09 3.00 -28.20
C LEU A 937 33.16 1.92 -27.64
N THR A 938 32.07 1.69 -28.34
CA THR A 938 31.18 0.55 -28.12
C THR A 938 30.96 -0.16 -29.46
N ARG A 939 30.23 -1.28 -29.48
CA ARG A 939 29.95 -2.02 -30.73
C ARG A 939 29.25 -1.18 -31.80
N GLU A 940 28.46 -0.18 -31.41
CA GLU A 940 27.59 0.58 -32.32
C GLU A 940 27.81 2.11 -32.28
N ASP A 941 28.68 2.59 -31.38
CA ASP A 941 28.91 4.01 -31.16
C ASP A 941 30.41 4.29 -30.99
N PHE A 942 30.94 5.21 -31.79
CA PHE A 942 32.28 5.76 -31.68
C PHE A 942 32.20 7.28 -31.56
N ARG A 943 32.74 7.83 -30.47
CA ARG A 943 32.79 9.28 -30.26
C ARG A 943 34.15 9.74 -29.84
N LEU A 944 34.57 10.87 -30.41
CA LEU A 944 35.72 11.65 -29.97
C LEU A 944 35.24 13.05 -29.59
N ALA A 945 35.62 13.51 -28.40
CA ALA A 945 35.35 14.85 -27.91
C ALA A 945 36.69 15.49 -27.54
N GLY A 946 37.14 16.45 -28.36
CA GLY A 946 38.40 17.16 -28.19
C GLY A 946 38.18 18.57 -27.64
N ALA A 947 39.03 19.00 -26.71
CA ALA A 947 39.15 20.38 -26.25
C ALA A 947 40.58 20.83 -26.49
N PHE A 948 40.77 21.75 -27.44
CA PHE A 948 42.09 22.19 -27.88
C PHE A 948 42.27 23.68 -27.61
N SER A 949 43.23 24.00 -26.74
CA SER A 949 43.49 25.38 -26.32
C SER A 949 44.62 26.00 -27.14
N ALA A 950 44.49 27.27 -27.52
CA ALA A 950 45.50 28.05 -28.23
C ALA A 950 45.67 29.43 -27.60
N ASP A 951 46.90 29.92 -27.66
CA ASP A 951 47.28 31.27 -27.31
C ASP A 951 46.86 32.21 -28.45
N THR A 952 46.21 33.31 -28.09
CA THR A 952 45.71 34.34 -29.02
C THR A 952 46.42 35.67 -28.83
N THR A 953 47.33 35.79 -27.84
CA THR A 953 48.07 37.03 -27.57
C THR A 953 49.18 37.31 -28.57
N PHE A 954 49.80 36.26 -29.12
CA PHE A 954 50.91 36.37 -30.07
C PHE A 954 50.73 35.40 -31.23
N PHE A 955 50.04 35.89 -32.25
CA PHE A 955 50.09 35.43 -33.63
C PHE A 955 50.51 36.58 -34.54
#